data_AF-A0AAP0NZR2-F1
#
_entry.id   AF-A0AAP0NZR2-F1
#
_cell.length_a   1.000
_cell.length_b   1.000
_cell.length_c   1.000
_cell.angle_alpha   90.00
_cell.angle_beta   90.00
_cell.angle_gamma   90.00
#
_symmetry.space_group_name_H-M   'P 1'
#
loop_
_entity.id
_entity.type
_entity.pdbx_description
1 polymer ?
#
loop_
_entity_poly.entity_id
_entity_poly.type
_entity_poly.pdbx_seq_one_letter_code
_entity_poly.pdbx_strand_id
1 'polypeptide(L)'
;MSRPLKAMLYGGFSEARRERINFSKNEISGKGMRAVDEFSRTRKLGSFSPEIVLELLSFANKFCCDEMKTACDEYLASLVCDIDDAMLFVEYGLQETAHLLVASCLQVFLRELPGTLYNSTVMRLFCGPEARDRLEMVGHASFILYYFLSQVAMEEDMKSNTTVMLLERLAECAKDGWEKQLAYHQLGCAMLERKEYKDAQHWFEAAAEAGHVYSLAGVARSKYKRGHKYLAYKQTNSLISEYKPLGWMHQERSLYCIGKEKMIDLSIATELDPTLLYPYKYRAVALLQENKVGASISEINKIIGFKVSPDCLELRAWFSIIQEDYEAAMKDIRALLTLEPNYMMFHGKVHGDYMVDLLRKQVQQCSLADCWMQLYDRWSSVDDIGSLAVVHQMLENDPGRSLLRFRQSLLLLRLNCQKAAMRSLRLARNHSSSLHERLVYEGWILYDTGHREEALAKAEESISIQRSFEAFFLKAYALADTSLDAESSAYVIQLLQEALRCPSDGLRKGQALNNLGSVYVDCDKLDLAADCYWSALNIRHTRAHQGLARVYHLKNQRKSAYDEMTKLIEKARNNASAYEKRSEYCDRDMAKSDLSMATLLDPLRTYPYRYRAAVLMDDHKEAEAIAELTKAIAFKPDLQLLHLRAAFYDSMGDFTSSIRDCEAALSLDPNHADTVELYNKSKDRPQQKK
;
A
#
# COMPACT_ATOMS: atom_id res chain seq x y z
N MET A 1 2.51 39.76 -49.88
CA MET A 1 3.39 39.27 -48.79
C MET A 1 4.24 40.41 -48.29
N SER A 2 4.44 40.54 -46.96
CA SER A 2 5.37 41.53 -46.41
C SER A 2 6.80 41.24 -46.92
N ARG A 3 7.66 42.26 -47.05
CA ARG A 3 9.07 42.06 -47.46
C ARG A 3 9.79 41.00 -46.60
N PRO A 4 9.63 40.97 -45.26
CA PRO A 4 10.18 39.90 -44.41
C PRO A 4 9.67 38.51 -44.79
N LEU A 5 8.37 38.37 -45.06
CA LEU A 5 7.76 37.09 -45.44
C LEU A 5 8.22 36.62 -46.82
N LYS A 6 8.44 37.55 -47.76
CA LYS A 6 8.96 37.24 -49.11
C LYS A 6 10.44 36.81 -49.06
N ALA A 7 11.24 37.44 -48.19
CA ALA A 7 12.63 37.05 -47.95
C ALA A 7 12.73 35.67 -47.26
N MET A 8 11.84 35.38 -46.30
CA MET A 8 11.75 34.05 -45.67
C MET A 8 11.38 32.94 -46.66
N LEU A 9 10.43 33.18 -47.55
CA LEU A 9 9.87 32.13 -48.42
C LEU A 9 10.70 31.89 -49.69
N TYR A 10 11.45 32.89 -50.17
CA TYR A 10 12.08 32.86 -51.50
C TYR A 10 13.53 33.33 -51.53
N GLY A 11 14.09 33.81 -50.41
CA GLY A 11 15.43 34.37 -50.36
C GLY A 11 16.47 33.37 -49.87
N GLY A 12 17.57 33.19 -50.62
CA GLY A 12 18.84 32.88 -49.98
C GLY A 12 19.20 34.09 -49.12
N PHE A 13 19.44 33.91 -47.82
CA PHE A 13 19.72 34.98 -46.85
C PHE A 13 20.90 35.94 -47.23
N SER A 14 21.56 35.72 -48.37
CA SER A 14 22.49 36.63 -49.03
C SER A 14 21.90 38.02 -49.33
N GLU A 15 20.61 38.16 -49.64
CA GLU A 15 19.98 39.47 -49.91
C GLU A 15 19.79 40.32 -48.65
N ALA A 16 19.78 39.70 -47.46
CA ALA A 16 19.69 40.39 -46.17
C ALA A 16 21.00 41.12 -45.76
N ARG A 17 22.09 40.96 -46.52
CA ARG A 17 23.37 41.64 -46.23
C ARG A 17 23.40 43.13 -46.59
N ARG A 18 22.41 43.64 -47.35
CA ARG A 18 22.40 45.03 -47.84
C ARG A 18 21.40 45.95 -47.15
N GLU A 19 20.41 45.44 -46.41
CA GLU A 19 19.45 46.25 -45.65
C GLU A 19 19.10 45.63 -44.30
N ARG A 20 18.94 46.45 -43.25
CA ARG A 20 18.42 46.01 -41.95
C ARG A 20 16.94 45.66 -42.08
N ILE A 21 16.64 44.38 -42.27
CA ILE A 21 15.26 43.86 -42.24
C ILE A 21 14.82 43.82 -40.77
N ASN A 22 13.82 44.63 -40.42
CA ASN A 22 13.28 44.67 -39.06
C ASN A 22 12.26 43.55 -38.86
N PHE A 23 12.66 42.50 -38.13
CA PHE A 23 11.80 41.39 -37.72
C PHE A 23 11.03 41.65 -36.41
N SER A 24 11.09 42.86 -35.83
CA SER A 24 10.45 43.18 -34.54
C SER A 24 8.94 42.96 -34.51
N LYS A 25 8.27 42.90 -35.67
CA LYS A 25 6.84 42.58 -35.79
C LYS A 25 6.53 41.09 -35.84
N ASN A 26 7.54 40.22 -35.88
CA ASN A 26 7.42 38.76 -35.95
C ASN A 26 7.79 38.08 -34.63
N GLU A 27 8.06 38.84 -33.55
CA GLU A 27 8.38 38.32 -32.20
C GLU A 27 9.65 37.44 -32.13
N ILE A 28 10.54 37.53 -33.14
CA ILE A 28 11.82 36.81 -33.16
C ILE A 28 13.00 37.80 -33.12
N SER A 29 13.98 37.53 -32.26
CA SER A 29 15.17 38.37 -32.15
C SER A 29 16.13 38.14 -33.32
N GLY A 30 17.07 39.08 -33.52
CA GLY A 30 18.15 38.90 -34.49
C GLY A 30 19.08 37.73 -34.17
N LYS A 31 19.11 37.25 -32.91
CA LYS A 31 19.83 36.03 -32.51
C LYS A 31 18.99 34.78 -32.81
N GLY A 32 17.69 34.81 -32.52
CA GLY A 32 16.75 33.75 -32.88
C GLY A 32 16.76 33.45 -34.37
N MET A 33 16.73 34.48 -35.22
CA MET A 33 16.79 34.30 -36.68
C MET A 33 18.10 33.66 -37.17
N ARG A 34 19.23 33.91 -36.49
CA ARG A 34 20.50 33.21 -36.81
C ARG A 34 20.43 31.74 -36.41
N ALA A 35 19.80 31.45 -35.28
CA ALA A 35 19.58 30.08 -34.84
C ALA A 35 18.64 29.31 -35.79
N VAL A 36 17.62 29.98 -36.35
CA VAL A 36 16.76 29.41 -37.42
C VAL A 36 17.60 29.06 -38.65
N ASP A 37 18.42 29.98 -39.14
CA ASP A 37 19.30 29.75 -40.30
C ASP A 37 20.29 28.60 -40.02
N GLU A 38 20.88 28.54 -38.82
CA GLU A 38 21.79 27.47 -38.43
C GLU A 38 21.08 26.11 -38.38
N PHE A 39 19.94 26.01 -37.69
CA PHE A 39 19.16 24.77 -37.60
C PHE A 39 18.70 24.31 -38.99
N SER A 40 18.29 25.23 -39.87
CA SER A 40 17.86 24.88 -41.23
C SER A 40 18.95 24.19 -42.07
N ARG A 41 20.22 24.45 -41.77
CA ARG A 41 21.37 23.84 -42.47
C ARG A 41 21.86 22.56 -41.80
N THR A 42 21.88 22.52 -40.46
CA THR A 42 22.51 21.44 -39.70
C THR A 42 21.51 20.39 -39.22
N ARG A 43 20.21 20.73 -39.17
CA ARG A 43 19.15 19.98 -38.48
C ARG A 43 19.48 19.63 -37.03
N LYS A 44 20.32 20.45 -36.39
CA LYS A 44 20.72 20.28 -34.98
C LYS A 44 20.63 21.61 -34.26
N LEU A 45 20.15 21.57 -33.02
CA LEU A 45 20.27 22.71 -32.13
C LEU A 45 21.74 22.86 -31.72
N GLY A 46 22.32 24.03 -32.00
CA GLY A 46 23.64 24.40 -31.50
C GLY A 46 23.61 24.69 -29.99
N SER A 47 24.71 25.19 -29.44
CA SER A 47 24.80 25.62 -28.02
C SER A 47 24.08 26.95 -27.79
N PHE A 48 22.77 26.97 -28.00
CA PHE A 48 21.91 28.14 -27.81
C PHE A 48 21.45 28.25 -26.35
N SER A 49 21.25 29.47 -25.87
CA SER A 49 20.64 29.69 -24.55
C SER A 49 19.16 29.27 -24.56
N PRO A 50 18.58 28.85 -23.41
CA PRO A 50 17.18 28.45 -23.33
C PRO A 50 16.19 29.50 -23.86
N GLU A 51 16.47 30.79 -23.62
CA GLU A 51 15.69 31.92 -24.17
C GLU A 51 15.61 31.89 -25.70
N ILE A 52 16.74 31.60 -26.39
CA ILE A 52 16.79 31.53 -27.85
C ILE A 52 16.05 30.29 -28.34
N VAL A 53 16.10 29.18 -27.60
CA VAL A 53 15.35 27.96 -27.96
C VAL A 53 13.84 28.14 -27.77
N LEU A 54 13.41 28.92 -26.78
CA LEU A 54 12.01 29.33 -26.64
C LEU A 54 11.54 30.20 -27.81
N GLU A 55 12.37 31.15 -28.27
CA GLU A 55 12.09 31.91 -29.50
C GLU A 55 11.99 30.99 -30.74
N LEU A 56 12.87 29.99 -30.84
CA LEU A 56 12.82 28.99 -31.92
C LEU A 56 11.57 28.13 -31.85
N LEU A 57 11.15 27.71 -30.66
CA LEU A 57 9.94 26.94 -30.45
C LEU A 57 8.70 27.72 -30.92
N SER A 58 8.58 29.00 -30.51
CA SER A 58 7.49 29.87 -30.93
C SER A 58 7.49 30.12 -32.44
N PHE A 59 8.67 30.35 -33.01
CA PHE A 59 8.84 30.46 -34.46
C PHE A 59 8.42 29.18 -35.18
N ALA A 60 8.88 28.03 -34.71
CA ALA A 60 8.59 26.74 -35.31
C ALA A 60 7.09 26.44 -35.29
N ASN A 61 6.41 26.75 -34.18
CA ASN A 61 4.97 26.58 -34.05
C ASN A 61 4.19 27.53 -34.99
N LYS A 62 4.58 28.81 -35.05
CA LYS A 62 3.95 29.84 -35.89
C LYS A 62 4.07 29.56 -37.39
N PHE A 63 5.15 28.93 -37.82
CA PHE A 63 5.44 28.63 -39.22
C PHE A 63 5.33 27.13 -39.58
N CYS A 64 4.80 26.31 -38.68
CA CYS A 64 4.59 24.86 -38.86
C CYS A 64 5.88 24.09 -39.25
N CYS A 65 6.99 24.38 -38.56
CA CYS A 65 8.27 23.69 -38.73
C CYS A 65 8.40 22.51 -37.76
N ASP A 66 7.81 21.36 -38.08
CA ASP A 66 7.68 20.22 -37.16
C ASP A 66 9.04 19.65 -36.68
N GLU A 67 10.03 19.49 -37.56
CA GLU A 67 11.37 19.01 -37.19
C GLU A 67 12.08 19.96 -36.21
N MET A 68 11.87 21.27 -36.36
CA MET A 68 12.45 22.27 -35.46
C MET A 68 11.71 22.31 -34.13
N LYS A 69 10.38 22.23 -34.16
CA LYS A 69 9.53 22.21 -32.97
C LYS A 69 9.89 21.02 -32.08
N THR A 70 9.98 19.82 -32.66
CA THR A 70 10.36 18.59 -31.94
C THR A 70 11.75 18.67 -31.33
N ALA A 71 12.75 19.16 -32.06
CA ALA A 71 14.09 19.35 -31.52
C ALA A 71 14.12 20.36 -30.35
N CYS A 72 13.37 21.47 -30.46
CA CYS A 72 13.27 22.47 -29.39
C CYS A 72 12.55 21.89 -28.15
N ASP A 73 11.49 21.11 -28.38
CA ASP A 73 10.73 20.41 -27.35
C ASP A 73 11.63 19.44 -26.56
N GLU A 74 12.39 18.58 -27.24
CA GLU A 74 13.35 17.65 -26.63
C GLU A 74 14.46 18.37 -25.84
N TYR A 75 15.04 19.42 -26.41
CA TYR A 75 16.10 20.16 -25.74
C TYR A 75 15.60 20.82 -24.46
N LEU A 76 14.47 21.55 -24.52
CA LEU A 76 13.90 22.20 -23.35
C LEU A 76 13.46 21.19 -22.29
N ALA A 77 12.88 20.06 -22.71
CA ALA A 77 12.50 18.97 -21.81
C ALA A 77 13.71 18.42 -21.04
N SER A 78 14.88 18.29 -21.68
CA SER A 78 16.10 17.81 -21.03
C SER A 78 16.66 18.76 -19.96
N LEU A 79 16.24 20.02 -19.97
CA LEU A 79 16.65 21.01 -18.97
C LEU A 79 15.78 20.97 -17.72
N VAL A 80 14.59 20.35 -17.76
CA VAL A 80 13.67 20.31 -16.62
C VAL A 80 14.18 19.31 -15.58
N CYS A 81 14.84 19.82 -14.54
CA CYS A 81 15.42 18.99 -13.49
C CYS A 81 14.71 19.16 -12.15
N ASP A 82 14.30 20.37 -11.80
CA ASP A 82 13.65 20.71 -10.53
C ASP A 82 12.34 21.49 -10.72
N ILE A 83 11.68 21.81 -9.59
CA ILE A 83 10.39 22.51 -9.58
C ILE A 83 10.50 23.91 -10.19
N ASP A 84 11.62 24.60 -9.99
CA ASP A 84 11.80 25.97 -10.46
C ASP A 84 11.92 25.97 -12.00
N ASP A 85 12.68 25.03 -12.56
CA ASP A 85 12.74 24.80 -14.01
C ASP A 85 11.35 24.46 -14.56
N ALA A 86 10.65 23.52 -13.92
CA ALA A 86 9.33 23.09 -14.37
C ALA A 86 8.32 24.25 -14.36
N MET A 87 8.34 25.09 -13.33
CA MET A 87 7.50 26.30 -13.23
C MET A 87 7.86 27.35 -14.28
N LEU A 88 9.15 27.49 -14.61
CA LEU A 88 9.61 28.42 -15.63
C LEU A 88 9.13 28.01 -17.04
N PHE A 89 9.22 26.72 -17.38
CA PHE A 89 8.98 26.25 -18.74
C PHE A 89 7.55 25.84 -19.05
N VAL A 90 6.74 25.44 -18.05
CA VAL A 90 5.43 24.83 -18.31
C VAL A 90 4.46 25.77 -19.07
N GLU A 91 4.47 27.07 -18.76
CA GLU A 91 3.59 28.03 -19.43
C GLU A 91 3.96 28.19 -20.92
N TYR A 92 5.25 28.20 -21.25
CA TYR A 92 5.73 28.23 -22.63
C TYR A 92 5.38 26.94 -23.36
N GLY A 93 5.55 25.79 -22.70
CA GLY A 93 5.18 24.50 -23.29
C GLY A 93 3.69 24.41 -23.62
N LEU A 94 2.83 24.95 -22.76
CA LEU A 94 1.37 25.00 -23.01
C LEU A 94 1.00 26.00 -24.11
N GLN A 95 1.62 27.19 -24.13
CA GLN A 95 1.36 28.19 -25.16
C GLN A 95 1.76 27.69 -26.56
N GLU A 96 2.91 27.03 -26.65
CA GLU A 96 3.48 26.59 -27.92
C GLU A 96 3.13 25.14 -28.29
N THR A 97 2.27 24.47 -27.51
CA THR A 97 1.86 23.07 -27.71
C THR A 97 3.06 22.12 -27.84
N ALA A 98 4.00 22.26 -26.91
CA ALA A 98 5.20 21.42 -26.79
C ALA A 98 4.90 20.24 -25.86
N HIS A 99 4.71 19.05 -26.44
CA HIS A 99 4.16 17.91 -25.73
C HIS A 99 5.15 17.31 -24.73
N LEU A 100 6.42 17.20 -25.10
CA LEU A 100 7.45 16.55 -24.30
C LEU A 100 7.91 17.42 -23.13
N LEU A 101 8.02 18.73 -23.36
CA LEU A 101 8.34 19.73 -22.36
C LEU A 101 7.29 19.75 -21.25
N VAL A 102 5.99 19.83 -21.62
CA VAL A 102 4.91 19.79 -20.64
C VAL A 102 4.90 18.47 -19.87
N ALA A 103 5.13 17.33 -20.55
CA ALA A 103 5.23 16.04 -19.87
C ALA A 103 6.37 15.99 -18.85
N SER A 104 7.53 16.57 -19.17
CA SER A 104 8.69 16.63 -18.28
C SER A 104 8.43 17.52 -17.06
N CYS A 105 7.80 18.69 -17.27
CA CYS A 105 7.35 19.55 -16.17
C CYS A 105 6.35 18.84 -15.25
N LEU A 106 5.33 18.19 -15.84
CA LEU A 106 4.34 17.42 -15.06
C LEU A 106 5.00 16.31 -14.26
N GLN A 107 5.98 15.61 -14.84
CA GLN A 107 6.71 14.56 -14.14
C GLN A 107 7.43 15.09 -12.89
N VAL A 108 8.06 16.26 -12.96
CA VAL A 108 8.66 16.91 -11.79
C VAL A 108 7.59 17.28 -10.76
N PHE A 109 6.47 17.87 -11.17
CA PHE A 109 5.41 18.24 -10.23
C PHE A 109 4.82 17.02 -9.50
N LEU A 110 4.68 15.89 -10.19
CA LEU A 110 4.17 14.65 -9.61
C LEU A 110 5.18 13.99 -8.67
N ARG A 111 6.49 14.10 -8.94
CA ARG A 111 7.55 13.57 -8.05
C ARG A 111 7.60 14.27 -6.69
N GLU A 112 7.21 15.54 -6.65
CA GLU A 112 7.31 16.42 -5.47
C GLU A 112 5.98 16.52 -4.70
N LEU A 113 5.03 15.62 -4.97
CA LEU A 113 3.80 15.50 -4.19
C LEU A 113 4.10 14.97 -2.77
N PRO A 114 3.36 15.43 -1.73
CA PRO A 114 2.22 16.37 -1.79
C PRO A 114 2.63 17.85 -1.84
N GLY A 115 3.92 18.17 -1.74
CA GLY A 115 4.43 19.55 -1.62
C GLY A 115 3.93 20.49 -2.70
N THR A 116 3.79 20.00 -3.93
CA THR A 116 3.30 20.77 -5.08
C THR A 116 1.84 21.21 -4.96
N LEU A 117 1.00 20.50 -4.18
CA LEU A 117 -0.40 20.90 -3.94
C LEU A 117 -0.51 22.20 -3.12
N TYR A 118 0.53 22.56 -2.36
CA TYR A 118 0.60 23.80 -1.60
C TYR A 118 1.12 24.99 -2.43
N ASN A 119 1.66 24.72 -3.62
CA ASN A 119 2.18 25.77 -4.50
C ASN A 119 1.03 26.37 -5.33
N SER A 120 0.71 27.64 -5.07
CA SER A 120 -0.40 28.35 -5.74
C SER A 120 -0.24 28.45 -7.26
N THR A 121 1.01 28.52 -7.76
CA THR A 121 1.28 28.63 -9.19
C THR A 121 0.99 27.31 -9.90
N VAL A 122 1.43 26.20 -9.32
CA VAL A 122 1.17 24.85 -9.82
C VAL A 122 -0.33 24.52 -9.72
N MET A 123 -0.99 24.94 -8.64
CA MET A 123 -2.44 24.71 -8.51
C MET A 123 -3.27 25.53 -9.50
N ARG A 124 -2.80 26.72 -9.90
CA ARG A 124 -3.44 27.47 -11.00
C ARG A 124 -3.36 26.72 -12.34
N LEU A 125 -2.28 25.95 -12.56
CA LEU A 125 -2.13 25.10 -13.74
C LEU A 125 -3.11 23.91 -13.75
N PHE A 126 -3.44 23.33 -12.59
CA PHE A 126 -4.37 22.19 -12.57
C PHE A 126 -5.83 22.60 -12.43
N CYS A 127 -6.10 23.67 -11.67
CA CYS A 127 -7.45 24.06 -11.24
C CYS A 127 -7.93 25.40 -11.84
N GLY A 128 -7.09 26.12 -12.59
CA GLY A 128 -7.48 27.38 -13.22
C GLY A 128 -8.63 27.19 -14.24
N PRO A 129 -9.37 28.25 -14.58
CA PRO A 129 -10.57 28.16 -15.42
C PRO A 129 -10.29 27.56 -16.81
N GLU A 130 -9.20 27.98 -17.45
CA GLU A 130 -8.76 27.54 -18.79
C GLU A 130 -7.74 26.40 -18.73
N ALA A 131 -7.36 25.95 -17.54
CA ALA A 131 -6.17 25.13 -17.37
C ALA A 131 -6.36 23.71 -17.92
N ARG A 132 -7.58 23.17 -17.78
CA ARG A 132 -8.00 21.92 -18.41
C ARG A 132 -7.89 22.01 -19.93
N ASP A 133 -8.47 23.04 -20.55
CA ASP A 133 -8.48 23.19 -22.00
C ASP A 133 -7.04 23.28 -22.54
N ARG A 134 -6.17 24.01 -21.84
CA ARG A 134 -4.74 24.10 -22.18
C ARG A 134 -4.02 22.74 -22.07
N LEU A 135 -4.30 21.95 -21.03
CA LEU A 135 -3.75 20.60 -20.88
C LEU A 135 -4.33 19.63 -21.91
N GLU A 136 -5.60 19.79 -22.28
CA GLU A 136 -6.29 18.99 -23.30
C GLU A 136 -5.69 19.23 -24.69
N MET A 137 -5.36 20.49 -25.02
CA MET A 137 -4.66 20.85 -26.26
C MET A 137 -3.29 20.16 -26.41
N VAL A 138 -2.60 19.91 -25.29
CA VAL A 138 -1.30 19.21 -25.28
C VAL A 138 -1.46 17.70 -25.07
N GLY A 139 -2.69 17.20 -24.91
CA GLY A 139 -2.98 15.77 -24.74
C GLY A 139 -2.71 15.22 -23.34
N HIS A 140 -2.52 16.09 -22.34
CA HIS A 140 -2.18 15.70 -20.96
C HIS A 140 -3.33 15.87 -19.96
N ALA A 141 -4.49 16.39 -20.38
CA ALA A 141 -5.72 16.33 -19.58
C ALA A 141 -6.32 14.92 -19.62
N SER A 142 -6.16 14.16 -18.55
CA SER A 142 -6.68 12.79 -18.45
C SER A 142 -7.35 12.53 -17.11
N PHE A 143 -8.31 11.60 -17.12
CA PHE A 143 -8.94 11.09 -15.89
C PHE A 143 -7.88 10.56 -14.91
N ILE A 144 -6.87 9.84 -15.40
CA ILE A 144 -5.81 9.23 -14.57
C ILE A 144 -4.99 10.30 -13.85
N LEU A 145 -4.62 11.39 -14.52
CA LEU A 145 -3.89 12.50 -13.90
C LEU A 145 -4.69 13.10 -12.74
N TYR A 146 -5.94 13.48 -12.99
CA TYR A 146 -6.78 14.09 -11.98
C TYR A 146 -7.16 13.10 -10.87
N TYR A 147 -7.27 11.81 -11.18
CA TYR A 147 -7.53 10.77 -10.20
C TYR A 147 -6.37 10.66 -9.22
N PHE A 148 -5.14 10.64 -9.73
CA PHE A 148 -3.95 10.60 -8.89
C PHE A 148 -3.82 11.87 -8.03
N LEU A 149 -3.98 13.06 -8.62
CA LEU A 149 -3.93 14.33 -7.90
C LEU A 149 -5.01 14.43 -6.82
N SER A 150 -6.26 14.05 -7.13
CA SER A 150 -7.36 14.09 -6.17
C SER A 150 -7.17 13.08 -5.05
N GLN A 151 -6.62 11.90 -5.34
CA GLN A 151 -6.30 10.89 -4.33
C GLN A 151 -5.30 11.44 -3.30
N VAL A 152 -4.21 12.06 -3.77
CA VAL A 152 -3.21 12.68 -2.89
C VAL A 152 -3.82 13.85 -2.11
N ALA A 153 -4.60 14.70 -2.76
CA ALA A 153 -5.24 15.84 -2.10
C ALA A 153 -6.26 15.41 -1.01
N MET A 154 -7.00 14.33 -1.25
CA MET A 154 -7.92 13.74 -0.26
C MET A 154 -7.17 13.14 0.95
N GLU A 155 -6.00 12.54 0.74
CA GLU A 155 -5.16 12.01 1.83
C GLU A 155 -4.56 13.13 2.70
N GLU A 156 -4.20 14.28 2.11
CA GLU A 156 -3.65 15.43 2.82
C GLU A 156 -4.73 16.25 3.55
N ASP A 157 -5.73 16.75 2.82
CA ASP A 157 -6.85 17.50 3.40
C ASP A 157 -8.09 17.40 2.50
N MET A 158 -8.97 16.47 2.85
CA MET A 158 -10.25 16.26 2.18
C MET A 158 -11.20 17.47 2.26
N LYS A 159 -11.02 18.38 3.21
CA LYS A 159 -11.90 19.56 3.37
C LYS A 159 -11.42 20.76 2.54
N SER A 160 -10.22 20.70 1.99
CA SER A 160 -9.63 21.82 1.26
C SER A 160 -10.41 22.15 -0.02
N ASN A 161 -10.41 23.42 -0.41
CA ASN A 161 -10.95 23.84 -1.70
C ASN A 161 -10.18 23.20 -2.86
N THR A 162 -8.86 23.01 -2.70
CA THR A 162 -8.01 22.36 -3.68
C THR A 162 -8.50 20.95 -4.01
N THR A 163 -8.83 20.15 -3.00
CA THR A 163 -9.36 18.80 -3.18
C THR A 163 -10.66 18.79 -3.96
N VAL A 164 -11.59 19.71 -3.62
CA VAL A 164 -12.87 19.82 -4.34
C VAL A 164 -12.65 20.20 -5.80
N MET A 165 -11.82 21.20 -6.08
CA MET A 165 -11.54 21.61 -7.47
C MET A 165 -10.90 20.48 -8.29
N LEU A 166 -9.97 19.71 -7.71
CA LEU A 166 -9.37 18.56 -8.39
C LEU A 166 -10.40 17.46 -8.66
N LEU A 167 -11.32 17.21 -7.73
CA LEU A 167 -12.41 16.25 -7.89
C LEU A 167 -13.45 16.70 -8.93
N GLU A 168 -13.72 18.00 -9.04
CA GLU A 168 -14.55 18.56 -10.10
C GLU A 168 -13.88 18.34 -11.47
N ARG A 169 -12.57 18.59 -11.59
CA ARG A 169 -11.81 18.29 -12.80
C ARG A 169 -11.77 16.80 -13.13
N LEU A 170 -11.71 15.94 -12.11
CA LEU A 170 -11.84 14.49 -12.29
C LEU A 170 -13.20 14.12 -12.90
N ALA A 171 -14.29 14.65 -12.35
CA ALA A 171 -15.65 14.40 -12.82
C ALA A 171 -15.87 14.92 -14.26
N GLU A 172 -15.26 16.05 -14.58
CA GLU A 172 -15.26 16.64 -15.93
C GLU A 172 -14.48 15.80 -16.96
N CYS A 173 -13.43 15.10 -16.53
CA CYS A 173 -12.63 14.21 -17.38
C CYS A 173 -13.25 12.80 -17.52
N ALA A 174 -14.26 12.47 -16.71
CA ALA A 174 -14.90 11.16 -16.71
C ALA A 174 -15.77 10.95 -17.95
N LYS A 175 -15.37 9.98 -18.78
CA LYS A 175 -16.08 9.56 -20.00
C LYS A 175 -16.93 8.32 -19.72
N ASP A 176 -16.37 7.36 -19.02
CA ASP A 176 -17.03 6.09 -18.73
C ASP A 176 -18.01 6.17 -17.55
N GLY A 177 -18.97 5.25 -17.50
CA GLY A 177 -19.94 5.18 -16.39
C GLY A 177 -19.27 4.97 -15.03
N TRP A 178 -18.26 4.11 -14.95
CA TRP A 178 -17.54 3.82 -13.71
C TRP A 178 -16.66 5.00 -13.26
N GLU A 179 -16.09 5.75 -14.20
CA GLU A 179 -15.32 6.97 -13.92
C GLU A 179 -16.21 8.03 -13.24
N LYS A 180 -17.44 8.21 -13.76
CA LYS A 180 -18.43 9.12 -13.17
C LYS A 180 -18.89 8.65 -11.79
N GLN A 181 -19.14 7.36 -11.64
CA GLN A 181 -19.47 6.76 -10.34
C GLN A 181 -18.42 7.09 -9.28
N LEU A 182 -17.13 6.91 -9.61
CA LEU A 182 -16.02 7.18 -8.71
C LEU A 182 -15.91 8.67 -8.38
N ALA A 183 -15.92 9.54 -9.40
CA ALA A 183 -15.76 10.97 -9.22
C ALA A 183 -16.89 11.58 -8.38
N TYR A 184 -18.16 11.25 -8.69
CA TYR A 184 -19.30 11.73 -7.92
C TYR A 184 -19.31 11.19 -6.49
N HIS A 185 -18.91 9.93 -6.28
CA HIS A 185 -18.78 9.39 -4.93
C HIS A 185 -17.71 10.13 -4.10
N GLN A 186 -16.53 10.39 -4.68
CA GLN A 186 -15.46 11.12 -4.01
C GLN A 186 -15.85 12.57 -3.70
N LEU A 187 -16.54 13.26 -4.63
CA LEU A 187 -17.14 14.58 -4.37
C LEU A 187 -18.14 14.54 -3.21
N GLY A 188 -19.04 13.55 -3.19
CA GLY A 188 -19.97 13.36 -2.08
C GLY A 188 -19.26 13.19 -0.73
N CYS A 189 -18.17 12.43 -0.69
CA CYS A 189 -17.33 12.25 0.50
C CYS A 189 -16.67 13.56 0.95
N ALA A 190 -16.08 14.32 0.03
CA ALA A 190 -15.46 15.61 0.33
C ALA A 190 -16.49 16.62 0.90
N MET A 191 -17.66 16.74 0.26
CA MET A 191 -18.73 17.63 0.74
C MET A 191 -19.28 17.21 2.10
N LEU A 192 -19.41 15.89 2.35
CA LEU A 192 -19.87 15.37 3.64
C LEU A 192 -18.93 15.80 4.78
N GLU A 193 -17.63 15.76 4.53
CA GLU A 193 -16.58 16.11 5.49
C GLU A 193 -16.44 17.62 5.69
N ARG A 194 -16.72 18.41 4.66
CA ARG A 194 -16.95 19.87 4.76
C ARG A 194 -18.23 20.24 5.52
N LYS A 195 -19.06 19.26 5.87
CA LYS A 195 -20.40 19.43 6.50
C LYS A 195 -21.42 20.11 5.58
N GLU A 196 -21.17 20.11 4.27
CA GLU A 196 -22.06 20.62 3.23
C GLU A 196 -23.06 19.52 2.84
N TYR A 197 -23.94 19.16 3.79
CA TYR A 197 -24.75 17.93 3.69
C TYR A 197 -25.77 17.91 2.54
N LYS A 198 -26.16 19.07 2.02
CA LYS A 198 -27.07 19.15 0.86
C LYS A 198 -26.33 18.77 -0.42
N ASP A 199 -25.16 19.35 -0.64
CA ASP A 199 -24.32 19.07 -1.80
C ASP A 199 -23.76 17.64 -1.74
N ALA A 200 -23.36 17.18 -0.56
CA ALA A 200 -23.00 15.79 -0.33
C ALA A 200 -24.12 14.83 -0.73
N GLN A 201 -25.36 15.12 -0.32
CA GLN A 201 -26.51 14.31 -0.71
C GLN A 201 -26.70 14.29 -2.23
N HIS A 202 -26.63 15.45 -2.89
CA HIS A 202 -26.78 15.57 -4.34
C HIS A 202 -25.74 14.72 -5.09
N TRP A 203 -24.46 14.83 -4.72
CA TRP A 203 -23.40 14.05 -5.36
C TRP A 203 -23.51 12.54 -5.09
N PHE A 204 -23.93 12.13 -3.90
CA PHE A 204 -24.19 10.72 -3.63
C PHE A 204 -25.41 10.18 -4.40
N GLU A 205 -26.46 10.98 -4.59
CA GLU A 205 -27.60 10.64 -5.44
C GLU A 205 -27.16 10.50 -6.91
N ALA A 206 -26.39 11.45 -7.43
CA ALA A 206 -25.82 11.39 -8.78
C ALA A 206 -24.92 10.15 -8.98
N ALA A 207 -24.09 9.82 -7.98
CA ALA A 207 -23.27 8.61 -8.02
C ALA A 207 -24.12 7.33 -8.03
N ALA A 208 -25.19 7.28 -7.23
CA ALA A 208 -26.11 6.15 -7.19
C ALA A 208 -26.90 6.00 -8.51
N GLU A 209 -27.35 7.10 -9.11
CA GLU A 209 -27.98 7.14 -10.43
C GLU A 209 -27.03 6.67 -11.54
N ALA A 210 -25.73 6.99 -11.42
CA ALA A 210 -24.69 6.50 -12.32
C ALA A 210 -24.37 5.00 -12.14
N GLY A 211 -24.92 4.33 -11.11
CA GLY A 211 -24.77 2.90 -10.84
C GLY A 211 -24.00 2.54 -9.56
N HIS A 212 -23.49 3.52 -8.81
CA HIS A 212 -22.73 3.28 -7.58
C HIS A 212 -23.65 3.09 -6.36
N VAL A 213 -24.22 1.89 -6.23
CA VAL A 213 -25.20 1.54 -5.17
C VAL A 213 -24.69 1.88 -3.76
N TYR A 214 -23.39 1.73 -3.49
CA TYR A 214 -22.79 2.05 -2.19
C TYR A 214 -22.97 3.52 -1.78
N SER A 215 -23.10 4.44 -2.75
CA SER A 215 -23.36 5.86 -2.48
C SER A 215 -24.70 6.10 -1.78
N LEU A 216 -25.67 5.15 -1.83
CA LEU A 216 -26.91 5.24 -1.06
C LEU A 216 -26.66 5.28 0.46
N ALA A 217 -25.56 4.69 0.93
CA ALA A 217 -25.11 4.86 2.33
C ALA A 217 -24.74 6.32 2.61
N GLY A 218 -24.01 6.97 1.69
CA GLY A 218 -23.70 8.40 1.76
C GLY A 218 -24.95 9.27 1.79
N VAL A 219 -25.96 8.97 0.96
CA VAL A 219 -27.27 9.64 0.98
C VAL A 219 -27.93 9.50 2.36
N ALA A 220 -27.94 8.30 2.93
CA ALA A 220 -28.49 8.06 4.27
C ALA A 220 -27.73 8.87 5.35
N ARG A 221 -26.39 8.91 5.29
CA ARG A 221 -25.56 9.69 6.22
C ARG A 221 -25.87 11.18 6.13
N SER A 222 -25.93 11.73 4.92
CA SER A 222 -26.28 13.13 4.68
C SER A 222 -27.67 13.47 5.23
N LYS A 223 -28.66 12.61 5.00
CA LYS A 223 -30.02 12.77 5.56
C LYS A 223 -30.02 12.73 7.09
N TYR A 224 -29.29 11.80 7.69
CA TYR A 224 -29.15 11.71 9.14
C TYR A 224 -28.51 12.96 9.75
N LYS A 225 -27.41 13.45 9.15
CA LYS A 225 -26.73 14.68 9.59
C LYS A 225 -27.60 15.94 9.47
N ARG A 226 -28.56 15.93 8.55
CA ARG A 226 -29.61 16.95 8.42
C ARG A 226 -30.78 16.80 9.41
N GLY A 227 -30.75 15.79 10.28
CA GLY A 227 -31.79 15.52 11.29
C GLY A 227 -32.87 14.52 10.85
N HIS A 228 -32.80 13.98 9.63
CA HIS A 228 -33.81 13.07 9.09
C HIS A 228 -33.52 11.60 9.43
N LYS A 229 -33.49 11.27 10.73
CA LYS A 229 -33.12 9.93 11.23
C LYS A 229 -33.98 8.78 10.68
N TYR A 230 -35.31 8.95 10.68
CA TYR A 230 -36.21 7.91 10.18
C TYR A 230 -36.01 7.64 8.68
N LEU A 231 -35.80 8.67 7.87
CA LEU A 231 -35.56 8.52 6.43
C LEU A 231 -34.23 7.80 6.16
N ALA A 232 -33.17 8.12 6.92
CA ALA A 232 -31.88 7.43 6.82
C ALA A 232 -32.01 5.93 7.17
N TYR A 233 -32.71 5.62 8.26
CA TYR A 233 -32.98 4.23 8.65
C TYR A 233 -33.79 3.49 7.57
N LYS A 234 -34.90 4.09 7.11
CA LYS A 234 -35.77 3.49 6.08
C LYS A 234 -34.99 3.21 4.80
N GLN A 235 -34.19 4.17 4.34
CA GLN A 235 -33.37 4.01 3.13
C GLN A 235 -32.36 2.88 3.27
N THR A 236 -31.65 2.79 4.40
CA THR A 236 -30.69 1.70 4.63
C THR A 236 -31.39 0.35 4.78
N ASN A 237 -32.59 0.33 5.36
CA ASN A 237 -33.38 -0.89 5.47
C ASN A 237 -33.88 -1.38 4.09
N SER A 238 -34.34 -0.48 3.22
CA SER A 238 -34.67 -0.78 1.83
C SER A 238 -33.47 -1.38 1.09
N LEU A 239 -32.30 -0.79 1.28
CA LEU A 239 -31.05 -1.30 0.70
C LEU A 239 -30.74 -2.73 1.13
N ILE A 240 -30.91 -3.06 2.41
CA ILE A 240 -30.70 -4.42 2.94
C ILE A 240 -31.74 -5.40 2.38
N SER A 241 -32.96 -4.96 2.10
CA SER A 241 -34.01 -5.82 1.52
C SER A 241 -33.90 -6.03 0.02
N GLU A 242 -33.39 -5.04 -0.70
CA GLU A 242 -33.28 -5.06 -2.17
C GLU A 242 -32.03 -5.81 -2.65
N TYR A 243 -30.97 -5.80 -1.86
CA TYR A 243 -29.66 -6.38 -2.21
C TYR A 243 -29.25 -7.49 -1.24
N LYS A 244 -28.25 -8.28 -1.64
CA LYS A 244 -27.66 -9.29 -0.75
C LYS A 244 -27.09 -8.58 0.49
N PRO A 245 -27.48 -8.98 1.72
CA PRO A 245 -27.04 -8.31 2.93
C PRO A 245 -25.54 -8.48 3.12
N LEU A 246 -24.85 -7.36 3.34
CA LEU A 246 -23.41 -7.30 3.62
C LEU A 246 -23.18 -6.66 4.99
N GLY A 247 -22.06 -6.98 5.64
CA GLY A 247 -21.76 -6.52 6.99
C GLY A 247 -21.78 -5.00 7.12
N TRP A 248 -21.26 -4.28 6.13
CA TRP A 248 -21.25 -2.82 6.12
C TRP A 248 -22.66 -2.21 6.10
N MET A 249 -23.67 -2.87 5.51
CA MET A 249 -25.05 -2.37 5.46
C MET A 249 -25.68 -2.37 6.86
N HIS A 250 -25.45 -3.43 7.63
CA HIS A 250 -25.89 -3.53 9.02
C HIS A 250 -25.11 -2.56 9.92
N GLN A 251 -23.80 -2.43 9.70
CA GLN A 251 -22.98 -1.41 10.37
C GLN A 251 -23.55 -0.01 10.11
N GLU A 252 -23.92 0.29 8.87
CA GLU A 252 -24.49 1.58 8.49
C GLU A 252 -25.85 1.80 9.16
N ARG A 253 -26.75 0.82 9.11
CA ARG A 253 -28.07 0.89 9.78
C ARG A 253 -27.93 1.10 11.29
N SER A 254 -26.90 0.53 11.90
CA SER A 254 -26.56 0.68 13.32
C SER A 254 -26.28 2.14 13.74
N LEU A 255 -25.92 3.01 12.79
CA LEU A 255 -25.74 4.44 13.04
C LEU A 255 -27.08 5.16 13.27
N TYR A 256 -28.18 4.57 12.80
CA TYR A 256 -29.51 5.17 12.79
C TYR A 256 -30.48 4.56 13.82
N CYS A 257 -30.08 3.51 14.53
CA CYS A 257 -30.87 2.91 15.61
C CYS A 257 -30.17 3.08 16.99
N ILE A 258 -30.88 2.74 18.07
CA ILE A 258 -30.41 2.91 19.45
C ILE A 258 -30.66 1.62 20.24
N GLY A 259 -29.83 1.35 21.26
CA GLY A 259 -30.07 0.29 22.22
C GLY A 259 -29.91 -1.11 21.62
N LYS A 260 -30.88 -2.00 21.87
CA LYS A 260 -30.81 -3.42 21.50
C LYS A 260 -30.74 -3.63 19.98
N GLU A 261 -31.51 -2.88 19.20
CA GLU A 261 -31.50 -2.96 17.73
C GLU A 261 -30.10 -2.69 17.17
N LYS A 262 -29.42 -1.69 17.74
CA LYS A 262 -28.05 -1.35 17.36
C LYS A 262 -27.10 -2.51 17.64
N MET A 263 -27.20 -3.12 18.81
CA MET A 263 -26.34 -4.27 19.16
C MET A 263 -26.60 -5.48 18.25
N ILE A 264 -27.84 -5.73 17.87
CA ILE A 264 -28.20 -6.79 16.91
C ILE A 264 -27.56 -6.52 15.55
N ASP A 265 -27.69 -5.29 15.03
CA ASP A 265 -27.08 -4.91 13.75
C ASP A 265 -25.55 -5.03 13.78
N LEU A 266 -24.90 -4.65 14.89
CA LEU A 266 -23.45 -4.79 15.02
C LEU A 266 -22.98 -6.25 15.10
N SER A 267 -23.76 -7.12 15.74
CA SER A 267 -23.49 -8.56 15.76
C SER A 267 -23.59 -9.15 14.36
N ILE A 268 -24.68 -8.86 13.64
CA ILE A 268 -24.86 -9.31 12.24
C ILE A 268 -23.75 -8.75 11.35
N ALA A 269 -23.37 -7.47 11.53
CA ALA A 269 -22.28 -6.86 10.78
C ALA A 269 -20.97 -7.64 10.95
N THR A 270 -20.66 -8.05 12.18
CA THR A 270 -19.44 -8.82 12.50
C THR A 270 -19.48 -10.25 11.96
N GLU A 271 -20.64 -10.90 12.01
CA GLU A 271 -20.83 -12.26 11.48
C GLU A 271 -20.65 -12.32 9.95
N LEU A 272 -21.15 -11.30 9.26
CA LEU A 272 -21.02 -11.15 7.81
C LEU A 272 -19.62 -10.69 7.41
N ASP A 273 -19.05 -9.72 8.13
CA ASP A 273 -17.74 -9.16 7.87
C ASP A 273 -16.99 -8.82 9.18
N PRO A 274 -16.11 -9.71 9.66
CA PRO A 274 -15.33 -9.48 10.87
C PRO A 274 -14.21 -8.45 10.67
N THR A 275 -13.94 -7.98 9.45
CA THR A 275 -12.87 -6.99 9.18
C THR A 275 -13.28 -5.55 9.50
N LEU A 276 -14.58 -5.34 9.78
CA LEU A 276 -15.17 -4.07 10.14
C LEU A 276 -14.76 -3.63 11.54
N LEU A 277 -14.16 -2.44 11.65
CA LEU A 277 -13.66 -1.92 12.93
C LEU A 277 -14.76 -1.42 13.87
N TYR A 278 -15.78 -0.76 13.31
CA TYR A 278 -16.80 -0.05 14.10
C TYR A 278 -17.58 -0.95 15.07
N PRO A 279 -18.01 -2.18 14.71
CA PRO A 279 -18.72 -3.07 15.63
C PRO A 279 -17.92 -3.42 16.88
N TYR A 280 -16.61 -3.70 16.76
CA TYR A 280 -15.76 -3.97 17.92
C TYR A 280 -15.58 -2.71 18.77
N LYS A 281 -15.26 -1.57 18.14
CA LYS A 281 -15.09 -0.29 18.85
C LYS A 281 -16.33 0.08 19.66
N TYR A 282 -17.52 0.00 19.04
CA TYR A 282 -18.76 0.37 19.71
C TYR A 282 -19.10 -0.60 20.86
N ARG A 283 -19.00 -1.92 20.63
CA ARG A 283 -19.29 -2.92 21.67
C ARG A 283 -18.33 -2.80 22.86
N ALA A 284 -17.05 -2.53 22.61
CA ALA A 284 -16.07 -2.32 23.66
C ALA A 284 -16.41 -1.10 24.52
N VAL A 285 -16.80 0.03 23.91
CA VAL A 285 -17.26 1.21 24.65
C VAL A 285 -18.56 0.94 25.41
N ALA A 286 -19.49 0.19 24.85
CA ALA A 286 -20.74 -0.20 25.54
C ALA A 286 -20.45 -1.09 26.77
N LEU A 287 -19.53 -2.05 26.65
CA LEU A 287 -19.08 -2.89 27.76
C LEU A 287 -18.40 -2.08 28.86
N LEU A 288 -17.65 -1.04 28.49
CA LEU A 288 -17.05 -0.13 29.45
C LEU A 288 -18.11 0.65 30.23
N GLN A 289 -19.18 1.11 29.57
CA GLN A 289 -20.31 1.78 30.24
C GLN A 289 -21.01 0.86 31.24
N GLU A 290 -20.94 -0.46 31.04
CA GLU A 290 -21.39 -1.48 32.00
C GLU A 290 -20.33 -1.84 33.07
N ASN A 291 -19.23 -1.09 33.17
CA ASN A 291 -18.11 -1.31 34.07
C ASN A 291 -17.37 -2.66 33.86
N LYS A 292 -17.41 -3.21 32.63
CA LYS A 292 -16.73 -4.47 32.25
C LYS A 292 -15.45 -4.18 31.47
N VAL A 293 -14.45 -3.59 32.13
CA VAL A 293 -13.19 -3.14 31.49
C VAL A 293 -12.44 -4.29 30.82
N GLY A 294 -12.26 -5.43 31.51
CA GLY A 294 -11.57 -6.60 30.94
C GLY A 294 -12.26 -7.18 29.70
N ALA A 295 -13.60 -7.18 29.67
CA ALA A 295 -14.35 -7.61 28.48
C ALA A 295 -14.20 -6.60 27.33
N SER A 296 -14.09 -5.31 27.64
CA SER A 296 -13.86 -4.24 26.65
C SER A 296 -12.50 -4.40 25.96
N ILE A 297 -11.44 -4.67 26.74
CA ILE A 297 -10.09 -4.94 26.21
C ILE A 297 -10.10 -6.23 25.38
N SER A 298 -10.75 -7.29 25.86
CA SER A 298 -10.89 -8.55 25.12
C SER A 298 -11.58 -8.36 23.77
N GLU A 299 -12.62 -7.51 23.72
CA GLU A 299 -13.36 -7.20 22.49
C GLU A 299 -12.47 -6.50 21.46
N ILE A 300 -11.63 -5.55 21.87
CA ILE A 300 -10.66 -4.87 20.99
C ILE A 300 -9.53 -5.82 20.56
N ASN A 301 -9.08 -6.71 21.45
CA ASN A 301 -8.04 -7.68 21.13
C ASN A 301 -8.44 -8.63 19.99
N LYS A 302 -9.74 -8.92 19.82
CA LYS A 302 -10.24 -9.73 18.70
C LYS A 302 -9.85 -9.15 17.35
N ILE A 303 -9.87 -7.82 17.19
CA ILE A 303 -9.55 -7.17 15.91
C ILE A 303 -8.07 -6.82 15.79
N ILE A 304 -7.44 -6.36 16.88
CA ILE A 304 -6.00 -6.03 16.86
C ILE A 304 -5.15 -7.26 16.51
N GLY A 305 -5.62 -8.48 16.82
CA GLY A 305 -4.91 -9.72 16.51
C GLY A 305 -4.60 -9.93 15.02
N PHE A 306 -5.41 -9.38 14.11
CA PHE A 306 -5.21 -9.53 12.66
C PHE A 306 -5.23 -8.22 11.87
N LYS A 307 -5.76 -7.13 12.46
CA LYS A 307 -5.85 -5.81 11.84
C LYS A 307 -5.57 -4.72 12.87
N VAL A 308 -4.30 -4.36 13.01
CA VAL A 308 -3.88 -3.26 13.87
C VAL A 308 -4.32 -1.93 13.25
N SER A 309 -4.92 -1.06 14.08
CA SER A 309 -5.27 0.32 13.69
C SER A 309 -4.99 1.29 14.84
N PRO A 310 -4.62 2.55 14.55
CA PRO A 310 -4.39 3.58 15.57
C PRO A 310 -5.58 3.76 16.52
N ASP A 311 -6.80 3.90 15.99
CA ASP A 311 -8.01 4.07 16.81
C ASP A 311 -8.24 2.92 17.81
N CYS A 312 -7.96 1.67 17.42
CA CYS A 312 -8.12 0.52 18.30
C CYS A 312 -7.04 0.52 19.41
N LEU A 313 -5.81 0.93 19.09
CA LEU A 313 -4.75 1.08 20.08
C LEU A 313 -5.06 2.22 21.05
N GLU A 314 -5.57 3.35 20.56
CA GLU A 314 -6.03 4.47 21.40
C GLU A 314 -7.13 4.01 22.37
N LEU A 315 -8.15 3.30 21.88
CA LEU A 315 -9.23 2.79 22.73
C LEU A 315 -8.73 1.80 23.78
N ARG A 316 -7.84 0.86 23.39
CA ARG A 316 -7.27 -0.11 24.33
C ARG A 316 -6.40 0.58 25.38
N ALA A 317 -5.59 1.57 24.99
CA ALA A 317 -4.81 2.39 25.91
C ALA A 317 -5.72 3.10 26.91
N TRP A 318 -6.85 3.65 26.45
CA TRP A 318 -7.81 4.32 27.32
C TRP A 318 -8.47 3.36 28.31
N PHE A 319 -8.85 2.16 27.89
CA PHE A 319 -9.36 1.14 28.81
C PHE A 319 -8.32 0.72 29.84
N SER A 320 -7.05 0.61 29.46
CA SER A 320 -5.95 0.33 30.37
C SER A 320 -5.72 1.45 31.39
N ILE A 321 -5.84 2.72 31.00
CA ILE A 321 -5.78 3.86 31.93
C ILE A 321 -6.90 3.79 32.97
N ILE A 322 -8.12 3.42 32.56
CA ILE A 322 -9.26 3.24 33.47
C ILE A 322 -9.02 2.08 34.44
N GLN A 323 -8.31 1.04 34.00
CA GLN A 323 -7.90 -0.09 34.84
C GLN A 323 -6.68 0.22 35.72
N GLU A 324 -6.12 1.44 35.64
CA GLU A 324 -4.87 1.84 36.30
C GLU A 324 -3.64 1.02 35.83
N ASP A 325 -3.73 0.35 34.68
CA ASP A 325 -2.62 -0.33 34.01
C ASP A 325 -1.91 0.64 33.05
N TYR A 326 -1.10 1.53 33.63
CA TYR A 326 -0.39 2.56 32.89
C TYR A 326 0.71 1.99 31.97
N GLU A 327 1.26 0.81 32.29
CA GLU A 327 2.24 0.13 31.45
C GLU A 327 1.63 -0.36 30.14
N ALA A 328 0.46 -1.02 30.21
CA ALA A 328 -0.26 -1.43 29.02
C ALA A 328 -0.72 -0.24 28.18
N ALA A 329 -1.17 0.85 28.82
CA ALA A 329 -1.54 2.07 28.12
C ALA A 329 -0.35 2.70 27.38
N MET A 330 0.80 2.83 28.04
CA MET A 330 2.01 3.40 27.42
C MET A 330 2.51 2.55 26.26
N LYS A 331 2.43 1.21 26.39
CA LYS A 331 2.74 0.28 25.31
C LYS A 331 1.91 0.57 24.05
N ASP A 332 0.60 0.71 24.22
CA ASP A 332 -0.32 0.94 23.09
C ASP A 332 -0.13 2.32 22.46
N ILE A 333 0.08 3.37 23.26
CA ILE A 333 0.34 4.73 22.76
C ILE A 333 1.64 4.78 21.95
N ARG A 334 2.71 4.15 22.44
CA ARG A 334 3.99 4.09 21.71
C ARG A 334 3.85 3.30 20.42
N ALA A 335 3.17 2.15 20.44
CA ALA A 335 2.90 1.39 19.22
C ALA A 335 2.08 2.22 18.22
N LEU A 336 1.09 2.97 18.69
CA LEU A 336 0.32 3.90 17.86
C LEU A 336 1.21 4.98 17.23
N LEU A 337 2.12 5.60 17.98
CA LEU A 337 3.06 6.60 17.45
C LEU A 337 4.05 6.03 16.42
N THR A 338 4.40 4.74 16.52
CA THR A 338 5.19 4.10 15.45
C THR A 338 4.40 3.92 14.14
N LEU A 339 3.07 3.72 14.23
CA LEU A 339 2.20 3.64 13.06
C LEU A 339 1.98 5.03 12.47
N GLU A 340 1.70 6.01 13.31
CA GLU A 340 1.41 7.40 12.94
C GLU A 340 2.11 8.37 13.90
N PRO A 341 3.29 8.90 13.54
CA PRO A 341 4.12 9.73 14.42
C PRO A 341 3.43 11.02 14.86
N ASN A 342 2.57 11.58 13.99
CA ASN A 342 1.85 12.83 14.23
C ASN A 342 0.42 12.58 14.71
N TYR A 343 0.13 11.40 15.29
CA TYR A 343 -1.24 11.07 15.70
C TYR A 343 -1.73 11.98 16.83
N MET A 344 -2.91 12.55 16.62
CA MET A 344 -3.56 13.43 17.58
C MET A 344 -4.73 12.70 18.26
N MET A 345 -4.47 12.25 19.48
CA MET A 345 -5.43 11.57 20.34
C MET A 345 -6.60 12.49 20.74
N PHE A 346 -7.70 11.88 21.15
CA PHE A 346 -8.91 12.54 21.65
C PHE A 346 -9.53 13.52 20.65
N HIS A 347 -9.70 13.07 19.40
CA HIS A 347 -10.26 13.87 18.31
C HIS A 347 -9.42 15.11 17.98
N GLY A 348 -8.10 14.94 17.87
CA GLY A 348 -7.24 16.05 17.44
C GLY A 348 -6.73 16.95 18.56
N LYS A 349 -6.93 16.59 19.84
CA LYS A 349 -6.70 17.49 20.97
C LYS A 349 -5.34 17.33 21.65
N VAL A 350 -4.82 16.11 21.71
CA VAL A 350 -3.60 15.80 22.48
C VAL A 350 -2.65 15.02 21.59
N HIS A 351 -1.43 15.51 21.44
CA HIS A 351 -0.38 14.76 20.76
C HIS A 351 0.00 13.51 21.59
N GLY A 352 0.22 12.37 20.96
CA GLY A 352 0.53 11.13 21.69
C GLY A 352 1.74 11.25 22.61
N ASP A 353 2.78 11.99 22.21
CA ASP A 353 3.98 12.23 23.04
C ASP A 353 3.65 12.88 24.39
N TYR A 354 2.72 13.85 24.41
CA TYR A 354 2.30 14.48 25.66
C TYR A 354 1.69 13.47 26.62
N MET A 355 0.94 12.49 26.08
CA MET A 355 0.35 11.44 26.88
C MET A 355 1.41 10.45 27.41
N VAL A 356 2.42 10.13 26.59
CA VAL A 356 3.58 9.33 27.03
C VAL A 356 4.30 10.03 28.18
N ASP A 357 4.56 11.34 28.08
CA ASP A 357 5.21 12.12 29.14
C ASP A 357 4.41 12.15 30.45
N LEU A 358 3.08 12.23 30.35
CA LEU A 358 2.19 12.23 31.52
C LEU A 358 2.22 10.87 32.22
N LEU A 359 2.13 9.77 31.47
CA LEU A 359 2.16 8.42 32.00
C LEU A 359 3.57 8.01 32.49
N ARG A 360 4.64 8.65 31.96
CA ARG A 360 6.03 8.38 32.34
C ARG A 360 6.29 8.53 33.85
N LYS A 361 5.50 9.36 34.54
CA LYS A 361 5.63 9.56 36.00
C LYS A 361 5.08 8.39 36.83
N GLN A 362 4.19 7.58 36.25
CA GLN A 362 3.51 6.48 36.92
C GLN A 362 4.12 5.11 36.58
N VAL A 363 5.02 5.06 35.59
CA VAL A 363 5.63 3.83 35.09
C VAL A 363 7.12 3.80 35.43
N GLN A 364 7.63 2.63 35.83
CA GLN A 364 9.04 2.46 36.14
C GLN A 364 9.91 2.72 34.90
N GLN A 365 10.89 3.61 35.03
CA GLN A 365 11.82 3.87 33.94
C GLN A 365 12.78 2.70 33.75
N CYS A 366 12.81 2.18 32.53
CA CYS A 366 13.69 1.09 32.13
C CYS A 366 15.03 1.68 31.66
N SER A 367 16.14 1.09 32.12
CA SER A 367 17.45 1.38 31.55
C SER A 367 17.52 0.84 30.11
N LEU A 368 18.52 1.28 29.35
CA LEU A 368 18.73 0.74 28.00
C LEU A 368 18.95 -0.79 28.02
N ALA A 369 19.59 -1.33 29.05
CA ALA A 369 19.76 -2.77 29.24
C ALA A 369 18.41 -3.48 29.49
N ASP A 370 17.53 -2.89 30.30
CA ASP A 370 16.20 -3.41 30.56
C ASP A 370 15.35 -3.42 29.29
N CYS A 371 15.43 -2.36 28.45
CA CYS A 371 14.76 -2.32 27.16
C CYS A 371 15.21 -3.46 26.24
N TRP A 372 16.52 -3.77 26.20
CA TRP A 372 17.02 -4.90 25.42
C TRP A 372 16.50 -6.25 25.92
N MET A 373 16.44 -6.44 27.24
CA MET A 373 15.88 -7.65 27.86
C MET A 373 14.37 -7.79 27.56
N GLN A 374 13.61 -6.71 27.74
CA GLN A 374 12.18 -6.70 27.42
C GLN A 374 11.91 -6.97 25.95
N LEU A 375 12.71 -6.38 25.04
CA LEU A 375 12.59 -6.64 23.60
C LEU A 375 12.80 -8.12 23.29
N TYR A 376 13.80 -8.74 23.91
CA TYR A 376 14.08 -10.17 23.73
C TYR A 376 12.94 -11.06 24.27
N ASP A 377 12.41 -10.78 25.45
CA ASP A 377 11.32 -11.54 26.05
C ASP A 377 10.01 -11.40 25.26
N ARG A 378 9.66 -10.17 24.85
CA ARG A 378 8.45 -9.89 24.05
C ARG A 378 8.54 -10.50 22.65
N TRP A 379 9.71 -10.49 22.04
CA TRP A 379 9.89 -11.16 20.76
C TRP A 379 9.71 -12.67 20.90
N SER A 380 10.29 -13.25 21.95
CA SER A 380 10.16 -14.68 22.25
C SER A 380 8.70 -15.09 22.46
N SER A 381 7.88 -14.24 23.11
CA SER A 381 6.45 -14.46 23.31
C SER A 381 5.56 -14.06 22.13
N VAL A 382 6.14 -13.58 21.01
CA VAL A 382 5.39 -13.14 19.82
C VAL A 382 4.49 -11.92 20.11
N ASP A 383 4.88 -11.07 21.07
CA ASP A 383 4.24 -9.78 21.35
C ASP A 383 4.82 -8.69 20.46
N ASP A 384 4.35 -8.63 19.20
CA ASP A 384 4.85 -7.70 18.19
C ASP A 384 4.54 -6.23 18.55
N ILE A 385 3.37 -5.96 19.13
CA ILE A 385 2.96 -4.61 19.56
C ILE A 385 3.84 -4.16 20.74
N GLY A 386 4.07 -5.02 21.72
CA GLY A 386 4.97 -4.68 22.83
C GLY A 386 6.41 -4.52 22.37
N SER A 387 6.88 -5.35 21.45
CA SER A 387 8.22 -5.21 20.86
C SER A 387 8.37 -3.85 20.16
N LEU A 388 7.34 -3.42 19.43
CA LEU A 388 7.29 -2.14 18.74
C LEU A 388 7.34 -0.96 19.72
N ALA A 389 6.62 -1.06 20.84
CA ALA A 389 6.64 -0.05 21.89
C ALA A 389 8.00 0.09 22.57
N VAL A 390 8.70 -1.03 22.80
CA VAL A 390 10.07 -1.02 23.36
C VAL A 390 11.04 -0.39 22.36
N VAL A 391 10.93 -0.72 21.07
CA VAL A 391 11.76 -0.08 20.03
C VAL A 391 11.50 1.42 19.95
N HIS A 392 10.25 1.87 20.08
CA HIS A 392 9.92 3.30 20.16
C HIS A 392 10.61 3.97 21.35
N GLN A 393 10.52 3.39 22.55
CA GLN A 393 11.19 3.91 23.74
C GLN A 393 12.71 4.01 23.56
N MET A 394 13.33 3.04 22.88
CA MET A 394 14.76 3.09 22.61
C MET A 394 15.13 4.20 21.61
N LEU A 395 14.26 4.46 20.63
CA LEU A 395 14.42 5.56 19.67
C LEU A 395 14.18 6.94 20.30
N GLU A 396 13.34 7.07 21.33
CA GLU A 396 13.23 8.30 22.12
C GLU A 396 14.58 8.70 22.74
N ASN A 397 15.35 7.71 23.19
CA ASN A 397 16.67 7.94 23.81
C ASN A 397 17.79 8.12 22.77
N ASP A 398 17.70 7.45 21.62
CA ASP A 398 18.70 7.47 20.54
C ASP A 398 18.02 7.51 19.16
N PRO A 399 17.53 8.68 18.71
CA PRO A 399 16.74 8.80 17.49
C PRO A 399 17.57 8.57 16.22
N GLY A 400 18.90 8.68 16.31
CA GLY A 400 19.83 8.51 15.19
C GLY A 400 20.14 7.04 14.85
N ARG A 401 19.70 6.08 15.67
CA ARG A 401 20.10 4.69 15.51
C ARG A 401 19.36 3.97 14.38
N SER A 402 19.99 3.91 13.21
CA SER A 402 19.50 3.27 11.99
C SER A 402 18.99 1.83 12.23
N LEU A 403 19.74 1.03 12.98
CA LEU A 403 19.43 -0.38 13.28
C LEU A 403 18.08 -0.56 14.00
N LEU A 404 17.71 0.35 14.90
CA LEU A 404 16.42 0.26 15.61
C LEU A 404 15.25 0.54 14.66
N ARG A 405 15.42 1.48 13.73
CA ARG A 405 14.41 1.77 12.69
C ARG A 405 14.26 0.62 11.70
N PHE A 406 15.35 -0.07 11.38
CA PHE A 406 15.29 -1.31 10.61
C PHE A 406 14.53 -2.43 11.35
N ARG A 407 14.72 -2.58 12.66
CA ARG A 407 13.91 -3.54 13.44
C ARG A 407 12.44 -3.16 13.49
N GLN A 408 12.17 -1.86 13.62
CA GLN A 408 10.82 -1.32 13.58
C GLN A 408 10.14 -1.69 12.26
N SER A 409 10.82 -1.57 11.11
CA SER A 409 10.24 -1.97 9.82
C SER A 409 9.90 -3.46 9.77
N LEU A 410 10.78 -4.34 10.27
CA LEU A 410 10.52 -5.78 10.34
C LEU A 410 9.30 -6.15 11.21
N LEU A 411 9.12 -5.48 12.37
CA LEU A 411 7.95 -5.67 13.23
C LEU A 411 6.67 -5.18 12.55
N LEU A 412 6.73 -4.03 11.89
CA LEU A 412 5.59 -3.47 11.15
C LEU A 412 5.17 -4.36 9.98
N LEU A 413 6.11 -5.01 9.28
CA LEU A 413 5.80 -6.03 8.27
C LEU A 413 5.04 -7.23 8.89
N ARG A 414 5.45 -7.69 10.07
CA ARG A 414 4.75 -8.78 10.79
C ARG A 414 3.32 -8.41 11.20
N LEU A 415 3.07 -7.14 11.49
CA LEU A 415 1.75 -6.59 11.81
C LEU A 415 0.93 -6.22 10.55
N ASN A 416 1.42 -6.54 9.34
CA ASN A 416 0.79 -6.20 8.06
C ASN A 416 0.63 -4.68 7.83
N CYS A 417 1.55 -3.87 8.39
CA CYS A 417 1.57 -2.42 8.26
C CYS A 417 2.64 -1.97 7.23
N GLN A 418 2.47 -2.34 5.97
CA GLN A 418 3.48 -2.14 4.90
C GLN A 418 3.91 -0.67 4.72
N LYS A 419 2.96 0.28 4.72
CA LYS A 419 3.27 1.72 4.58
C LYS A 419 4.19 2.21 5.71
N ALA A 420 3.84 1.89 6.96
CA ALA A 420 4.64 2.27 8.13
C ALA A 420 6.02 1.57 8.10
N ALA A 421 6.06 0.29 7.71
CA ALA A 421 7.31 -0.45 7.58
C ALA A 421 8.28 0.21 6.56
N MET A 422 7.78 0.55 5.37
CA MET A 422 8.57 1.21 4.34
C MET A 422 9.05 2.61 4.78
N ARG A 423 8.22 3.36 5.51
CA ARG A 423 8.63 4.64 6.13
C ARG A 423 9.78 4.42 7.12
N SER A 424 9.67 3.46 8.03
CA SER A 424 10.73 3.13 9.00
C SER A 424 12.02 2.67 8.32
N LEU A 425 11.92 1.91 7.24
CA LEU A 425 13.08 1.45 6.47
C LEU A 425 13.80 2.60 5.74
N ARG A 426 13.06 3.51 5.11
CA ARG A 426 13.61 4.75 4.52
C ARG A 426 14.27 5.63 5.58
N LEU A 427 13.65 5.73 6.75
CA LEU A 427 14.20 6.44 7.89
C LEU A 427 15.47 5.76 8.45
N ALA A 428 15.60 4.44 8.38
CA ALA A 428 16.82 3.72 8.72
C ALA A 428 17.95 4.07 7.74
N ARG A 429 17.65 4.08 6.42
CA ARG A 429 18.58 4.52 5.37
C ARG A 429 19.05 5.95 5.58
N ASN A 430 18.15 6.89 5.86
CA ASN A 430 18.50 8.30 5.99
C ASN A 430 19.37 8.59 7.23
N HIS A 431 19.24 7.78 8.29
CA HIS A 431 20.03 7.90 9.51
C HIS A 431 21.19 6.89 9.58
N SER A 432 21.54 6.24 8.47
CA SER A 432 22.69 5.34 8.42
C SER A 432 23.97 6.07 8.80
N SER A 433 24.72 5.52 9.75
CA SER A 433 25.98 6.11 10.20
C SER A 433 27.14 5.85 9.23
N SER A 434 27.02 4.80 8.44
CA SER A 434 28.06 4.31 7.54
C SER A 434 27.48 3.91 6.19
N LEU A 435 28.34 3.93 5.16
CA LEU A 435 27.95 3.57 3.81
C LEU A 435 27.47 2.11 3.71
N HIS A 436 28.13 1.18 4.40
CA HIS A 436 27.74 -0.24 4.33
C HIS A 436 26.33 -0.48 4.91
N GLU A 437 25.94 0.18 6.02
CA GLU A 437 24.58 0.13 6.57
C GLU A 437 23.57 0.70 5.58
N ARG A 438 23.90 1.85 4.96
CA ARG A 438 23.05 2.50 3.97
C ARG A 438 22.73 1.56 2.80
N LEU A 439 23.76 0.90 2.27
CA LEU A 439 23.63 -0.06 1.17
C LEU A 439 22.76 -1.26 1.55
N VAL A 440 22.86 -1.77 2.78
CA VAL A 440 21.97 -2.83 3.26
C VAL A 440 20.51 -2.38 3.24
N TYR A 441 20.22 -1.19 3.76
CA TYR A 441 18.84 -0.68 3.79
C TYR A 441 18.31 -0.34 2.41
N GLU A 442 19.14 0.21 1.52
CA GLU A 442 18.81 0.39 0.10
C GLU A 442 18.50 -0.96 -0.56
N GLY A 443 19.30 -1.99 -0.28
CA GLY A 443 19.06 -3.34 -0.78
C GLY A 443 17.73 -3.94 -0.30
N TRP A 444 17.35 -3.76 0.98
CA TRP A 444 16.03 -4.18 1.46
C TRP A 444 14.88 -3.41 0.79
N ILE A 445 15.03 -2.11 0.56
CA ILE A 445 14.02 -1.30 -0.15
C ILE A 445 13.85 -1.80 -1.58
N LEU A 446 14.96 -2.06 -2.28
CA LEU A 446 14.95 -2.59 -3.65
C LEU A 446 14.33 -3.99 -3.70
N TYR A 447 14.67 -4.85 -2.75
CA TYR A 447 14.08 -6.18 -2.61
C TYR A 447 12.55 -6.09 -2.43
N ASP A 448 12.08 -5.28 -1.48
CA ASP A 448 10.64 -5.11 -1.19
C ASP A 448 9.87 -4.45 -2.35
N THR A 449 10.56 -3.75 -3.25
CA THR A 449 9.97 -3.12 -4.44
C THR A 449 10.12 -3.96 -5.71
N GLY A 450 10.67 -5.17 -5.62
CA GLY A 450 10.80 -6.12 -6.73
C GLY A 450 12.12 -6.03 -7.52
N HIS A 451 13.02 -5.10 -7.19
CA HIS A 451 14.30 -4.89 -7.87
C HIS A 451 15.39 -5.80 -7.26
N ARG A 452 15.21 -7.12 -7.40
CA ARG A 452 16.04 -8.13 -6.70
C ARG A 452 17.51 -8.12 -7.11
N GLU A 453 17.82 -7.97 -8.40
CA GLU A 453 19.21 -7.95 -8.88
C GLU A 453 19.99 -6.75 -8.32
N GLU A 454 19.36 -5.58 -8.29
CA GLU A 454 19.94 -4.39 -7.68
C GLU A 454 20.12 -4.57 -6.16
N ALA A 455 19.15 -5.22 -5.50
CA ALA A 455 19.28 -5.55 -4.07
C ALA A 455 20.49 -6.45 -3.79
N LEU A 456 20.75 -7.46 -4.64
CA LEU A 456 21.92 -8.33 -4.54
C LEU A 456 23.22 -7.55 -4.76
N ALA A 457 23.27 -6.69 -5.78
CA ALA A 457 24.43 -5.83 -6.03
C ALA A 457 24.73 -4.93 -4.82
N LYS A 458 23.71 -4.35 -4.18
CA LYS A 458 23.87 -3.54 -2.97
C LYS A 458 24.37 -4.34 -1.77
N ALA A 459 23.90 -5.58 -1.61
CA ALA A 459 24.41 -6.48 -0.57
C ALA A 459 25.89 -6.82 -0.80
N GLU A 460 26.30 -7.11 -2.04
CA GLU A 460 27.69 -7.38 -2.40
C GLU A 460 28.61 -6.18 -2.18
N GLU A 461 28.17 -5.00 -2.62
CA GLU A 461 28.87 -3.73 -2.39
C GLU A 461 29.08 -3.51 -0.89
N SER A 462 28.03 -3.72 -0.07
CA SER A 462 28.13 -3.61 1.38
C SER A 462 29.13 -4.62 1.99
N ILE A 463 29.08 -5.90 1.60
CA ILE A 463 29.99 -6.95 2.07
C ILE A 463 31.45 -6.61 1.75
N SER A 464 31.70 -6.02 0.57
CA SER A 464 33.05 -5.62 0.13
C SER A 464 33.66 -4.51 1.01
N ILE A 465 32.81 -3.63 1.56
CA ILE A 465 33.23 -2.56 2.48
C ILE A 465 33.38 -3.12 3.89
N GLN A 466 32.36 -3.78 4.40
CA GLN A 466 32.35 -4.35 5.75
C GLN A 466 31.47 -5.60 5.81
N ARG A 467 32.07 -6.69 6.30
CA ARG A 467 31.37 -7.93 6.59
C ARG A 467 30.43 -7.73 7.79
N SER A 468 29.13 -7.76 7.54
CA SER A 468 28.08 -7.61 8.54
C SER A 468 27.06 -8.74 8.44
N PHE A 469 26.38 -9.03 9.55
CA PHE A 469 25.31 -10.02 9.58
C PHE A 469 24.23 -9.66 8.55
N GLU A 470 23.82 -8.40 8.51
CA GLU A 470 22.71 -7.92 7.69
C GLU A 470 22.98 -8.00 6.20
N ALA A 471 24.21 -7.72 5.76
CA ALA A 471 24.55 -7.79 4.35
C ALA A 471 24.57 -9.25 3.85
N PHE A 472 25.18 -10.17 4.62
CA PHE A 472 25.11 -11.61 4.31
C PHE A 472 23.68 -12.14 4.36
N PHE A 473 22.90 -11.72 5.36
CA PHE A 473 21.52 -12.17 5.52
C PHE A 473 20.62 -11.66 4.40
N LEU A 474 20.73 -10.38 4.00
CA LEU A 474 20.02 -9.83 2.84
C LEU A 474 20.37 -10.61 1.57
N LYS A 475 21.66 -10.83 1.31
CA LYS A 475 22.11 -11.57 0.12
C LYS A 475 21.57 -13.01 0.11
N ALA A 476 21.67 -13.71 1.24
CA ALA A 476 21.14 -15.06 1.40
C ALA A 476 19.62 -15.10 1.20
N TYR A 477 18.90 -14.13 1.77
CA TYR A 477 17.45 -14.05 1.67
C TYR A 477 16.98 -13.79 0.24
N ALA A 478 17.62 -12.84 -0.45
CA ALA A 478 17.29 -12.51 -1.84
C ALA A 478 17.60 -13.65 -2.82
N LEU A 479 18.64 -14.45 -2.55
CA LEU A 479 18.96 -15.65 -3.34
C LEU A 479 18.06 -16.85 -2.98
N ALA A 480 17.63 -16.98 -1.73
CA ALA A 480 16.77 -18.10 -1.32
C ALA A 480 15.37 -18.04 -1.95
N ASP A 481 14.93 -16.85 -2.37
CA ASP A 481 13.61 -16.62 -2.98
C ASP A 481 13.57 -16.98 -4.48
N THR A 482 14.71 -17.34 -5.10
CA THR A 482 14.76 -17.92 -6.45
C THR A 482 14.62 -19.44 -6.37
N SER A 483 14.17 -20.10 -7.44
CA SER A 483 14.12 -21.57 -7.50
C SER A 483 15.53 -22.13 -7.30
N LEU A 484 15.83 -22.61 -6.10
CA LEU A 484 17.16 -23.04 -5.74
C LEU A 484 17.43 -24.43 -6.33
N ASP A 485 18.32 -24.48 -7.31
CA ASP A 485 19.05 -25.71 -7.63
C ASP A 485 20.00 -26.09 -6.47
N ALA A 486 20.61 -27.26 -6.57
CA ALA A 486 21.49 -27.77 -5.51
C ALA A 486 22.72 -26.87 -5.28
N GLU A 487 23.23 -26.23 -6.35
CA GLU A 487 24.38 -25.32 -6.28
C GLU A 487 24.02 -24.01 -5.60
N SER A 488 22.90 -23.37 -5.96
CA SER A 488 22.43 -22.15 -5.31
C SER A 488 22.10 -22.39 -3.83
N SER A 489 21.49 -23.54 -3.50
CA SER A 489 21.21 -23.91 -2.11
C SER A 489 22.49 -24.02 -1.27
N ALA A 490 23.55 -24.63 -1.82
CA ALA A 490 24.84 -24.73 -1.14
C ALA A 490 25.47 -23.35 -0.91
N TYR A 491 25.36 -22.45 -1.89
CA TYR A 491 25.84 -21.07 -1.75
C TYR A 491 25.05 -20.26 -0.71
N VAL A 492 23.71 -20.39 -0.67
CA VAL A 492 22.87 -19.76 0.35
C VAL A 492 23.21 -20.28 1.75
N ILE A 493 23.43 -21.59 1.90
CA ILE A 493 23.90 -22.19 3.16
C ILE A 493 25.21 -21.55 3.61
N GLN A 494 26.17 -21.39 2.69
CA GLN A 494 27.45 -20.73 3.00
C GLN A 494 27.21 -19.29 3.47
N LEU A 495 26.38 -18.50 2.77
CA LEU A 495 26.08 -17.12 3.16
C LEU A 495 25.43 -17.02 4.55
N LEU A 496 24.49 -17.92 4.87
CA LEU A 496 23.86 -17.95 6.19
C LEU A 496 24.84 -18.36 7.30
N GLN A 497 25.75 -19.29 7.02
CA GLN A 497 26.83 -19.64 7.96
C GLN A 497 27.79 -18.46 8.17
N GLU A 498 28.15 -17.73 7.11
CA GLU A 498 28.95 -16.50 7.21
C GLU A 498 28.23 -15.41 8.01
N ALA A 499 26.91 -15.25 7.83
CA ALA A 499 26.10 -14.36 8.66
C ALA A 499 26.18 -14.76 10.14
N LEU A 500 26.03 -16.05 10.47
CA LEU A 500 26.08 -16.55 11.85
C LEU A 500 27.46 -16.37 12.52
N ARG A 501 28.55 -16.32 11.74
CA ARG A 501 29.90 -15.99 12.22
C ARG A 501 30.08 -14.51 12.57
N CYS A 502 29.24 -13.63 12.02
CA CYS A 502 29.30 -12.20 12.32
C CYS A 502 28.69 -11.88 13.71
N PRO A 503 29.15 -10.81 14.39
CA PRO A 503 28.53 -10.33 15.62
C PRO A 503 27.05 -9.98 15.40
N SER A 504 26.16 -10.60 16.16
CA SER A 504 24.71 -10.38 16.07
C SER A 504 24.02 -10.85 17.36
N ASP A 505 22.78 -10.45 17.56
CA ASP A 505 21.99 -10.84 18.73
C ASP A 505 21.30 -12.19 18.54
N GLY A 506 20.85 -12.80 19.64
CA GLY A 506 20.17 -14.10 19.60
C GLY A 506 18.91 -14.08 18.71
N LEU A 507 18.26 -12.93 18.62
CA LEU A 507 17.09 -12.75 17.77
C LEU A 507 17.40 -12.96 16.28
N ARG A 508 18.34 -12.18 15.72
CA ARG A 508 18.73 -12.27 14.31
C ARG A 508 19.38 -13.61 14.00
N LYS A 509 20.20 -14.12 14.93
CA LYS A 509 20.77 -15.48 14.80
C LYS A 509 19.67 -16.55 14.75
N GLY A 510 18.58 -16.40 15.49
CA GLY A 510 17.42 -17.27 15.43
C GLY A 510 16.74 -17.27 14.05
N GLN A 511 16.60 -16.11 13.42
CA GLN A 511 16.08 -15.99 12.06
C GLN A 511 17.00 -16.64 11.03
N ALA A 512 18.31 -16.40 11.12
CA ALA A 512 19.29 -17.03 10.23
C ALA A 512 19.32 -18.55 10.40
N LEU A 513 19.26 -19.08 11.62
CA LEU A 513 19.17 -20.53 11.89
C LEU A 513 17.87 -21.12 11.37
N ASN A 514 16.74 -20.42 11.52
CA ASN A 514 15.46 -20.86 10.98
C ASN A 514 15.48 -20.95 9.45
N ASN A 515 16.04 -19.94 8.79
CA ASN A 515 16.18 -19.92 7.33
C ASN A 515 17.18 -20.99 6.86
N LEU A 516 18.30 -21.17 7.56
CA LEU A 516 19.29 -22.21 7.28
C LEU A 516 18.68 -23.61 7.39
N GLY A 517 17.86 -23.83 8.43
CA GLY A 517 17.08 -25.06 8.57
C GLY A 517 16.15 -25.29 7.39
N SER A 518 15.48 -24.25 6.88
CA SER A 518 14.61 -24.37 5.70
C SER A 518 15.38 -24.79 4.46
N VAL A 519 16.53 -24.16 4.19
CA VAL A 519 17.35 -24.50 3.02
C VAL A 519 17.91 -25.92 3.15
N TYR A 520 18.26 -26.38 4.36
CA TYR A 520 18.64 -27.79 4.58
C TYR A 520 17.49 -28.76 4.33
N VAL A 521 16.25 -28.41 4.70
CA VAL A 521 15.07 -29.21 4.34
C VAL A 521 14.93 -29.31 2.83
N ASP A 522 15.09 -28.20 2.12
CA ASP A 522 14.97 -28.17 0.65
C ASP A 522 16.10 -28.98 -0.02
N CYS A 523 17.25 -29.14 0.65
CA CYS A 523 18.36 -30.03 0.27
C CYS A 523 18.21 -31.50 0.75
N ASP A 524 17.07 -31.88 1.35
CA ASP A 524 16.83 -33.19 1.97
C ASP A 524 17.81 -33.57 3.11
N LYS A 525 18.48 -32.58 3.72
CA LYS A 525 19.41 -32.76 4.86
C LYS A 525 18.67 -32.59 6.18
N LEU A 526 17.72 -33.48 6.45
CA LEU A 526 16.75 -33.35 7.54
C LEU A 526 17.36 -33.32 8.95
N ASP A 527 18.46 -34.03 9.19
CA ASP A 527 19.12 -34.02 10.51
C ASP A 527 19.79 -32.67 10.80
N LEU A 528 20.53 -32.12 9.82
CA LEU A 528 21.13 -30.78 9.94
C LEU A 528 20.06 -29.69 10.07
N ALA A 529 18.93 -29.85 9.40
CA ALA A 529 17.78 -28.95 9.56
C ALA A 529 17.23 -29.00 10.98
N ALA A 530 17.03 -30.19 11.55
CA ALA A 530 16.58 -30.35 12.93
C ALA A 530 17.54 -29.69 13.93
N ASP A 531 18.85 -29.87 13.76
CA ASP A 531 19.88 -29.24 14.61
C ASP A 531 19.82 -27.71 14.55
N CYS A 532 19.58 -27.14 13.36
CA CYS A 532 19.41 -25.70 13.20
C CYS A 532 18.16 -25.19 13.93
N TYR A 533 17.04 -25.90 13.81
CA TYR A 533 15.80 -25.53 14.51
C TYR A 533 15.92 -25.68 16.01
N TRP A 534 16.57 -26.73 16.52
CA TRP A 534 16.88 -26.89 17.94
C TRP A 534 17.78 -25.76 18.44
N SER A 535 18.81 -25.40 17.69
CA SER A 535 19.69 -24.27 18.01
C SER A 535 18.91 -22.95 18.07
N ALA A 536 17.97 -22.74 17.14
CA ALA A 536 17.09 -21.58 17.13
C ALA A 536 16.12 -21.56 18.33
N LEU A 537 15.57 -22.72 18.72
CA LEU A 537 14.70 -22.86 19.89
C LEU A 537 15.46 -22.62 21.21
N ASN A 538 16.72 -23.04 21.30
CA ASN A 538 17.58 -22.80 22.47
C ASN A 538 17.83 -21.30 22.71
N ILE A 539 17.83 -20.50 21.65
CA ILE A 539 17.86 -19.02 21.72
C ILE A 539 16.46 -18.40 21.65
N ARG A 540 15.43 -19.17 22.03
CA ARG A 540 14.02 -18.78 22.17
C ARG A 540 13.34 -18.27 20.90
N HIS A 541 13.82 -18.66 19.71
CA HIS A 541 13.16 -18.32 18.45
C HIS A 541 11.94 -19.22 18.20
N THR A 542 10.75 -18.79 18.65
CA THR A 542 9.53 -19.61 18.65
C THR A 542 9.06 -20.09 17.27
N ARG A 543 9.34 -19.35 16.19
CA ARG A 543 8.98 -19.79 14.82
C ARG A 543 9.67 -21.08 14.40
N ALA A 544 10.81 -21.44 15.01
CA ALA A 544 11.52 -22.68 14.71
C ALA A 544 10.71 -23.96 15.01
N HIS A 545 9.67 -23.89 15.87
CA HIS A 545 8.74 -25.00 16.06
C HIS A 545 8.05 -25.39 14.74
N GLN A 546 7.73 -24.43 13.86
CA GLN A 546 7.12 -24.70 12.56
C GLN A 546 8.05 -25.49 11.64
N GLY A 547 9.33 -25.09 11.62
CA GLY A 547 10.36 -25.78 10.84
C GLY A 547 10.64 -27.19 11.35
N LEU A 548 10.72 -27.37 12.67
CA LEU A 548 10.93 -28.70 13.27
C LEU A 548 9.74 -29.64 13.01
N ALA A 549 8.50 -29.12 13.04
CA ALA A 549 7.32 -29.89 12.65
C ALA A 549 7.38 -30.34 11.18
N ARG A 550 7.83 -29.48 10.26
CA ARG A 550 8.06 -29.83 8.85
C ARG A 550 9.08 -30.97 8.72
N VAL A 551 10.18 -30.93 9.48
CA VAL A 551 11.18 -32.01 9.50
C VAL A 551 10.58 -33.34 9.96
N TYR A 552 9.81 -33.35 11.07
CA TYR A 552 9.15 -34.57 11.54
C TYR A 552 8.16 -35.12 10.50
N HIS A 553 7.40 -34.24 9.84
CA HIS A 553 6.48 -34.65 8.80
C HIS A 553 7.20 -35.32 7.62
N LEU A 554 8.31 -34.75 7.14
CA LEU A 554 9.12 -35.34 6.07
C LEU A 554 9.77 -36.68 6.47
N LYS A 555 10.07 -36.86 7.76
CA LYS A 555 10.46 -38.17 8.34
C LYS A 555 9.29 -39.14 8.54
N ASN A 556 8.11 -38.82 8.03
CA ASN A 556 6.86 -39.57 8.18
C ASN A 556 6.39 -39.72 9.64
N GLN A 557 6.80 -38.81 10.53
CA GLN A 557 6.43 -38.76 11.95
C GLN A 557 5.32 -37.72 12.17
N ARG A 558 4.15 -37.95 11.56
CA ARG A 558 3.02 -37.00 11.55
C ARG A 558 2.55 -36.60 12.96
N LYS A 559 2.49 -37.55 13.90
CA LYS A 559 2.13 -37.27 15.30
C LYS A 559 3.12 -36.33 15.97
N SER A 560 4.42 -36.56 15.81
CA SER A 560 5.47 -35.69 16.36
C SER A 560 5.41 -34.28 15.77
N ALA A 561 5.09 -34.15 14.48
CA ALA A 561 4.86 -32.85 13.85
C ALA A 561 3.66 -32.09 14.47
N TYR A 562 2.55 -32.80 14.68
CA TYR A 562 1.36 -32.24 15.33
C TYR A 562 1.62 -31.81 16.79
N ASP A 563 2.32 -32.65 17.55
CA ASP A 563 2.68 -32.38 18.95
C ASP A 563 3.62 -31.16 19.03
N GLU A 564 4.58 -31.05 18.10
CA GLU A 564 5.50 -29.91 18.04
C GLU A 564 4.78 -28.59 17.72
N MET A 565 3.81 -28.60 16.80
CA MET A 565 2.95 -27.45 16.54
C MET A 565 2.05 -27.10 17.72
N THR A 566 1.63 -28.09 18.51
CA THR A 566 0.84 -27.85 19.73
C THR A 566 1.66 -27.07 20.77
N LYS A 567 2.96 -27.36 20.92
CA LYS A 567 3.86 -26.54 21.76
C LYS A 567 3.95 -25.09 21.29
N LEU A 568 3.92 -24.85 19.97
CA LEU A 568 3.88 -23.48 19.44
C LEU A 568 2.58 -22.77 19.81
N ILE A 569 1.44 -23.44 19.70
CA ILE A 569 0.13 -22.88 20.07
C ILE A 569 0.06 -22.57 21.56
N GLU A 570 0.63 -23.41 22.42
CA GLU A 570 0.68 -23.15 23.87
C GLU A 570 1.46 -21.87 24.21
N LYS A 571 2.54 -21.59 23.46
CA LYS A 571 3.35 -20.37 23.60
C LYS A 571 2.73 -19.14 22.94
N ALA A 572 2.03 -19.33 21.81
CA ALA A 572 1.45 -18.27 21.00
C ALA A 572 -0.06 -18.49 20.82
N ARG A 573 -0.81 -18.46 21.94
CA ARG A 573 -2.23 -18.91 22.02
C ARG A 573 -3.18 -18.27 21.02
N ASN A 574 -2.90 -17.02 20.62
CA ASN A 574 -3.74 -16.25 19.69
C ASN A 574 -3.13 -16.14 18.28
N ASN A 575 -2.21 -17.03 17.91
CA ASN A 575 -1.57 -17.00 16.60
C ASN A 575 -2.31 -17.90 15.59
N ALA A 576 -3.09 -17.28 14.70
CA ALA A 576 -3.82 -17.97 13.63
C ALA A 576 -2.92 -18.83 12.73
N SER A 577 -1.68 -18.38 12.45
CA SER A 577 -0.73 -19.12 11.62
C SER A 577 -0.31 -20.44 12.26
N ALA A 578 -0.32 -20.56 13.59
CA ALA A 578 0.04 -21.80 14.26
C ALA A 578 -1.04 -22.88 14.07
N TYR A 579 -2.33 -22.52 14.17
CA TYR A 579 -3.44 -23.43 13.87
C TYR A 579 -3.45 -23.84 12.40
N GLU A 580 -3.28 -22.86 11.50
CA GLU A 580 -3.16 -23.12 10.06
C GLU A 580 -2.09 -24.18 9.77
N LYS A 581 -0.88 -23.99 10.31
CA LYS A 581 0.23 -24.92 10.08
C LYS A 581 0.04 -26.27 10.75
N ARG A 582 -0.64 -26.33 11.90
CA ARG A 582 -0.95 -27.61 12.55
C ARG A 582 -1.96 -28.44 11.75
N SER A 583 -2.87 -27.78 11.03
CA SER A 583 -3.88 -28.44 10.19
C SER A 583 -3.27 -29.33 9.09
N GLU A 584 -2.04 -29.02 8.64
CA GLU A 584 -1.30 -29.81 7.65
C GLU A 584 -0.90 -31.19 8.22
N TYR A 585 -0.82 -31.33 9.55
CA TYR A 585 -0.31 -32.53 10.23
C TYR A 585 -1.39 -33.38 10.90
N CYS A 586 -2.67 -33.09 10.72
CA CYS A 586 -3.76 -33.87 11.32
C CYS A 586 -4.79 -34.35 10.29
N ASP A 587 -5.65 -35.29 10.69
CA ASP A 587 -6.70 -35.81 9.84
C ASP A 587 -7.75 -34.74 9.49
N ARG A 588 -8.54 -35.02 8.45
CA ARG A 588 -9.47 -34.06 7.83
C ARG A 588 -10.38 -33.32 8.83
N ASP A 589 -10.91 -34.00 9.85
CA ASP A 589 -11.80 -33.36 10.84
C ASP A 589 -11.07 -32.45 11.82
N MET A 590 -9.88 -32.87 12.29
CA MET A 590 -9.02 -32.02 13.11
C MET A 590 -8.51 -30.82 12.30
N ALA A 591 -8.19 -31.02 11.03
CA ALA A 591 -7.77 -29.94 10.13
C ALA A 591 -8.89 -28.91 9.95
N LYS A 592 -10.14 -29.34 9.72
CA LYS A 592 -11.30 -28.44 9.67
C LYS A 592 -11.47 -27.63 10.97
N SER A 593 -11.25 -28.25 12.13
CA SER A 593 -11.33 -27.56 13.43
C SER A 593 -10.23 -26.51 13.59
N ASP A 594 -8.97 -26.87 13.31
CA ASP A 594 -7.83 -25.95 13.37
C ASP A 594 -7.99 -24.79 12.39
N LEU A 595 -8.43 -25.05 11.16
CA LEU A 595 -8.68 -24.02 10.16
C LEU A 595 -9.85 -23.11 10.53
N SER A 596 -10.88 -23.64 11.20
CA SER A 596 -11.97 -22.82 11.74
C SER A 596 -11.45 -21.86 12.82
N MET A 597 -10.60 -22.35 13.72
CA MET A 597 -9.92 -21.50 14.71
C MET A 597 -8.99 -20.47 14.06
N ALA A 598 -8.27 -20.84 12.99
CA ALA A 598 -7.44 -19.90 12.24
C ALA A 598 -8.27 -18.74 11.67
N THR A 599 -9.41 -19.02 11.04
CA THR A 599 -10.31 -17.97 10.50
C THR A 599 -11.02 -17.16 11.58
N LEU A 600 -11.22 -17.72 12.77
CA LEU A 600 -11.78 -17.00 13.91
C LEU A 600 -10.78 -15.97 14.47
N LEU A 601 -9.50 -16.33 14.52
CA LEU A 601 -8.42 -15.48 15.00
C LEU A 601 -7.95 -14.45 13.95
N ASP A 602 -7.89 -14.87 12.68
CA ASP A 602 -7.50 -14.02 11.55
C ASP A 602 -8.33 -14.38 10.30
N PRO A 603 -9.42 -13.63 10.04
CA PRO A 603 -10.27 -13.82 8.87
C PRO A 603 -9.60 -13.49 7.54
N LEU A 604 -8.43 -12.84 7.54
CA LEU A 604 -7.73 -12.41 6.33
C LEU A 604 -6.81 -13.50 5.76
N ARG A 605 -6.61 -14.61 6.47
CA ARG A 605 -5.80 -15.73 5.97
C ARG A 605 -6.52 -16.49 4.88
N THR A 606 -5.86 -16.67 3.74
CA THR A 606 -6.48 -17.24 2.54
C THR A 606 -6.47 -18.77 2.52
N TYR A 607 -5.45 -19.41 3.11
CA TYR A 607 -5.29 -20.87 3.10
C TYR A 607 -6.50 -21.63 3.71
N PRO A 608 -7.04 -21.25 4.88
CA PRO A 608 -8.20 -21.94 5.45
C PRO A 608 -9.43 -21.97 4.53
N TYR A 609 -9.68 -20.88 3.80
CA TYR A 609 -10.79 -20.82 2.84
C TYR A 609 -10.52 -21.71 1.63
N ARG A 610 -9.31 -21.68 1.07
CA ARG A 610 -8.91 -22.55 -0.06
C ARG A 610 -9.06 -24.02 0.28
N TYR A 611 -8.54 -24.44 1.44
CA TYR A 611 -8.63 -25.83 1.89
C TYR A 611 -10.07 -26.27 2.06
N ARG A 612 -10.89 -25.50 2.80
CA ARG A 612 -12.31 -25.85 3.02
C ARG A 612 -13.09 -25.87 1.71
N ALA A 613 -12.84 -24.94 0.80
CA ALA A 613 -13.52 -24.89 -0.49
C ALA A 613 -13.13 -26.08 -1.38
N ALA A 614 -11.85 -26.46 -1.45
CA ALA A 614 -11.42 -27.67 -2.15
C ALA A 614 -12.08 -28.92 -1.59
N VAL A 615 -12.10 -29.03 -0.26
CA VAL A 615 -12.77 -30.13 0.45
C VAL A 615 -14.27 -30.19 0.17
N LEU A 616 -14.93 -29.04 -0.02
CA LEU A 616 -16.34 -28.97 -0.41
C LEU A 616 -16.55 -29.34 -1.88
N MET A 617 -15.64 -28.98 -2.79
CA MET A 617 -15.68 -29.44 -4.19
C MET A 617 -15.53 -30.95 -4.28
N ASP A 618 -14.62 -31.55 -3.51
CA ASP A 618 -14.43 -33.01 -3.44
C ASP A 618 -15.68 -33.72 -2.92
N ASP A 619 -16.42 -33.07 -2.01
CA ASP A 619 -17.71 -33.56 -1.49
C ASP A 619 -18.90 -33.23 -2.43
N HIS A 620 -18.65 -32.72 -3.65
CA HIS A 620 -19.65 -32.29 -4.63
C HIS A 620 -20.59 -31.16 -4.16
N LYS A 621 -20.14 -30.34 -3.21
CA LYS A 621 -20.87 -29.18 -2.66
C LYS A 621 -20.40 -27.88 -3.30
N GLU A 622 -20.56 -27.78 -4.61
CA GLU A 622 -19.97 -26.70 -5.42
C GLU A 622 -20.44 -25.30 -5.00
N ALA A 623 -21.74 -25.14 -4.72
CA ALA A 623 -22.30 -23.86 -4.27
C ALA A 623 -21.72 -23.40 -2.92
N GLU A 624 -21.48 -24.33 -1.98
CA GLU A 624 -20.86 -24.02 -0.69
C GLU A 624 -19.39 -23.64 -0.88
N ALA A 625 -18.66 -24.32 -1.77
CA ALA A 625 -17.26 -24.01 -2.08
C ALA A 625 -17.09 -22.60 -2.67
N ILE A 626 -17.96 -22.23 -3.63
CA ILE A 626 -17.98 -20.88 -4.21
C ILE A 626 -18.33 -19.83 -3.17
N ALA A 627 -19.29 -20.12 -2.28
CA ALA A 627 -19.67 -19.21 -1.19
C ALA A 627 -18.50 -18.97 -0.23
N GLU A 628 -17.73 -20.02 0.12
CA GLU A 628 -16.54 -19.94 0.95
C GLU A 628 -15.45 -19.04 0.34
N LEU A 629 -15.10 -19.24 -0.94
CA LEU A 629 -14.13 -18.39 -1.62
C LEU A 629 -14.64 -16.96 -1.79
N THR A 630 -15.94 -16.78 -2.08
CA THR A 630 -16.55 -15.46 -2.22
C THR A 630 -16.51 -14.68 -0.91
N LYS A 631 -16.70 -15.35 0.23
CA LYS A 631 -16.57 -14.73 1.56
C LYS A 631 -15.13 -14.26 1.79
N ALA A 632 -14.14 -15.10 1.50
CA ALA A 632 -12.73 -14.76 1.67
C ALA A 632 -12.29 -13.58 0.78
N ILE A 633 -12.68 -13.60 -0.50
CA ILE A 633 -12.37 -12.54 -1.48
C ILE A 633 -13.00 -11.21 -1.05
N ALA A 634 -14.18 -11.22 -0.43
CA ALA A 634 -14.81 -10.01 0.08
C ALA A 634 -14.03 -9.36 1.24
N PHE A 635 -13.28 -10.14 2.03
CA PHE A 635 -12.44 -9.63 3.11
C PHE A 635 -11.11 -9.10 2.58
N LYS A 636 -10.47 -9.88 1.71
CA LYS A 636 -9.23 -9.50 1.03
C LYS A 636 -9.15 -10.22 -0.32
N PRO A 637 -9.19 -9.49 -1.45
CA PRO A 637 -8.91 -10.09 -2.74
C PRO A 637 -7.46 -10.55 -2.78
N ASP A 638 -7.26 -11.74 -3.32
CA ASP A 638 -5.98 -12.44 -3.36
C ASP A 638 -5.91 -13.25 -4.63
N LEU A 639 -4.74 -13.28 -5.26
CA LEU A 639 -4.55 -13.93 -6.54
C LEU A 639 -4.93 -15.40 -6.48
N GLN A 640 -4.49 -16.13 -5.45
CA GLN A 640 -4.74 -17.56 -5.34
C GLN A 640 -6.21 -17.86 -5.07
N LEU A 641 -6.93 -17.00 -4.34
CA LEU A 641 -8.37 -17.15 -4.14
C LEU A 641 -9.16 -16.93 -5.43
N LEU A 642 -8.83 -15.88 -6.19
CA LEU A 642 -9.47 -15.56 -7.46
C LEU A 642 -9.20 -16.66 -8.51
N HIS A 643 -7.95 -17.09 -8.63
CA HIS A 643 -7.58 -18.20 -9.52
C HIS A 643 -8.33 -19.49 -9.17
N LEU A 644 -8.37 -19.87 -7.88
CA LEU A 644 -9.07 -21.09 -7.45
C LEU A 644 -10.57 -21.02 -7.73
N ARG A 645 -11.21 -19.87 -7.48
CA ARG A 645 -12.63 -19.68 -7.78
C ARG A 645 -12.89 -19.70 -9.29
N ALA A 646 -11.99 -19.13 -10.09
CA ALA A 646 -12.07 -19.21 -11.55
C ALA A 646 -11.96 -20.65 -12.07
N ALA A 647 -11.08 -21.46 -11.46
CA ALA A 647 -10.93 -22.88 -11.80
C ALA A 647 -12.19 -23.68 -11.45
N PHE A 648 -12.82 -23.38 -10.31
CA PHE A 648 -14.10 -23.98 -9.93
C PHE A 648 -15.23 -23.58 -10.89
N TYR A 649 -15.25 -22.32 -11.35
CA TYR A 649 -16.18 -21.90 -12.39
C TYR A 649 -15.95 -22.60 -13.74
N ASP A 650 -14.69 -22.78 -14.18
CA ASP A 650 -14.38 -23.56 -15.40
C ASP A 650 -14.83 -25.02 -15.26
N SER A 651 -14.64 -25.65 -14.09
CA SER A 651 -15.07 -27.04 -13.87
C SER A 651 -16.60 -27.20 -13.87
N MET A 652 -17.33 -26.20 -13.39
CA MET A 652 -18.81 -26.15 -13.45
C MET A 652 -19.34 -25.72 -14.83
N GLY A 653 -18.46 -25.27 -15.74
CA GLY A 653 -18.85 -24.78 -17.07
C GLY A 653 -19.34 -23.33 -17.11
N ASP A 654 -19.20 -22.56 -16.03
CA ASP A 654 -19.45 -21.10 -16.01
C ASP A 654 -18.21 -20.34 -16.47
N PHE A 655 -17.95 -20.41 -17.78
CA PHE A 655 -16.79 -19.75 -18.38
C PHE A 655 -16.83 -18.22 -18.22
N THR A 656 -18.02 -17.62 -18.12
CA THR A 656 -18.18 -16.18 -17.93
C THR A 656 -17.65 -15.71 -16.58
N SER A 657 -18.03 -16.39 -15.49
CA SER A 657 -17.51 -16.07 -14.15
C SER A 657 -16.03 -16.44 -14.02
N SER A 658 -15.60 -17.52 -14.67
CA SER A 658 -14.19 -17.93 -14.74
C SER A 658 -13.30 -16.85 -15.37
N ILE A 659 -13.68 -16.34 -16.54
CA ILE A 659 -12.95 -15.27 -17.24
C ILE A 659 -12.87 -14.02 -16.37
N ARG A 660 -13.99 -13.61 -15.75
CA ARG A 660 -14.03 -12.42 -14.88
C ARG A 660 -13.06 -12.54 -13.70
N ASP A 661 -13.04 -13.69 -13.03
CA ASP A 661 -12.12 -13.92 -11.91
C ASP A 661 -10.66 -14.05 -12.37
N CYS A 662 -10.41 -14.59 -13.56
CA CYS A 662 -9.08 -14.57 -14.17
C CYS A 662 -8.61 -13.15 -14.47
N GLU A 663 -9.45 -12.29 -15.04
CA GLU A 663 -9.13 -10.88 -15.29
C GLU A 663 -8.81 -10.14 -14.00
N ALA A 664 -9.60 -10.38 -12.94
CA ALA A 664 -9.34 -9.82 -11.61
C ALA A 664 -7.99 -10.32 -11.04
N ALA A 665 -7.67 -11.61 -11.21
CA ALA A 665 -6.38 -12.16 -10.77
C ALA A 665 -5.19 -11.62 -11.58
N LEU A 666 -5.33 -11.49 -12.91
CA LEU A 666 -4.31 -10.92 -13.79
C LEU A 666 -4.13 -9.41 -13.59
N SER A 667 -5.14 -8.73 -13.05
CA SER A 667 -4.99 -7.35 -12.59
C SER A 667 -4.10 -7.24 -11.34
N LEU A 668 -3.96 -8.30 -10.54
CA LEU A 668 -3.04 -8.37 -9.41
C LEU A 668 -1.63 -8.80 -9.84
N ASP A 669 -1.53 -9.78 -10.74
CA ASP A 669 -0.28 -10.20 -11.36
C ASP A 669 -0.51 -10.56 -12.84
N PRO A 670 -0.12 -9.67 -13.78
CA PRO A 670 -0.30 -9.89 -15.21
C PRO A 670 0.45 -11.11 -15.76
N ASN A 671 1.49 -11.58 -15.07
CA ASN A 671 2.39 -12.63 -15.55
C ASN A 671 2.14 -14.00 -14.90
N HIS A 672 1.04 -14.17 -14.16
CA HIS A 672 0.74 -15.44 -13.50
C HIS A 672 0.33 -16.53 -14.52
N ALA A 673 1.28 -17.41 -14.84
CA ALA A 673 1.17 -18.41 -15.91
C ALA A 673 -0.12 -19.26 -15.85
N ASP A 674 -0.43 -19.84 -14.69
CA ASP A 674 -1.59 -20.72 -14.54
C ASP A 674 -2.91 -19.98 -14.77
N THR A 675 -2.98 -18.69 -14.41
CA THR A 675 -4.19 -17.87 -14.65
C THR A 675 -4.29 -17.48 -16.12
N VAL A 676 -3.17 -17.18 -16.79
CA VAL A 676 -3.16 -16.90 -18.24
C VAL A 676 -3.63 -18.14 -19.02
N GLU A 677 -3.14 -19.33 -18.66
CA GLU A 677 -3.57 -20.58 -19.27
C GLU A 677 -5.07 -20.81 -19.07
N LEU A 678 -5.56 -20.67 -17.82
CA LEU A 678 -6.97 -20.82 -17.51
C LEU A 678 -7.85 -19.81 -18.25
N TYR A 679 -7.42 -18.55 -18.33
CA TYR A 679 -8.11 -17.49 -19.07
C TYR A 679 -8.26 -17.87 -20.55
N ASN A 680 -7.16 -18.26 -21.21
CA ASN A 680 -7.18 -18.64 -22.62
C ASN A 680 -8.07 -19.87 -22.86
N LYS A 681 -7.95 -20.89 -22.00
CA LYS A 681 -8.77 -22.10 -22.05
C LYS A 681 -10.27 -21.79 -21.91
N SER A 682 -10.65 -20.96 -20.94
CA SER A 682 -12.05 -20.56 -20.71
C SER A 682 -12.60 -19.70 -21.87
N LYS A 683 -11.74 -18.94 -22.55
CA LYS A 683 -12.09 -18.09 -23.71
C LYS A 683 -12.31 -18.88 -25.01
N ASP A 684 -11.56 -19.95 -25.23
CA ASP A 684 -11.63 -20.75 -26.46
C ASP A 684 -12.80 -21.74 -26.49
N ARG A 685 -13.20 -22.27 -25.34
CA ARG A 685 -14.30 -23.24 -25.19
C ARG A 685 -15.69 -22.77 -25.66
N PRO A 686 -16.13 -21.52 -25.46
CA PRO A 686 -17.40 -21.04 -26.03
C PRO A 686 -17.38 -20.95 -27.56
N GLN A 687 -16.21 -20.98 -28.23
CA GLN A 687 -16.12 -20.96 -29.69
C GLN A 687 -16.22 -22.36 -30.31
N GLN A 688 -15.93 -23.43 -29.56
CA GLN A 688 -15.98 -24.82 -30.05
C GLN A 688 -17.38 -25.48 -29.95
N LYS A 689 -18.32 -24.86 -29.22
CA LYS A 689 -19.71 -25.34 -29.09
C LYS A 689 -20.69 -24.69 -30.08
N LYS A 690 -20.21 -23.82 -30.97
CA LYS A 690 -20.95 -23.31 -32.14
C LYS A 690 -20.44 -24.01 -33.39
#